data_AF-S2IX48-F1
#
_entry.id   AF-S2IX48-F1
#
_cell.length_a   1.000
_cell.length_b   1.000
_cell.length_c   1.000
_cell.angle_alpha   90.00
_cell.angle_beta   90.00
_cell.angle_gamma   90.00
#
_symmetry.space_group_name_H-M   'P 1'
#
loop_
_entity.id
_entity.type
_entity.pdbx_description
1 polymer ?
#
loop_
_entity_poly.entity_id
_entity_poly.type
_entity_poly.pdbx_seq_one_letter_code
_entity_poly.pdbx_strand_id
1 'polypeptide(L)'
;MIDIQKETLWPTSSTNSSVSTASSSSSSMEISDERSIPPELLQSLRQHSLFQRTNNESFLEKLACCMHLRTYGPRDIIIVEGEPAKAMFFLLRGSVDVCSADFERIYATLPKGSCFGEIGILYSMPRTATVIASTKCIVAALTADEVKTILPLYPEVEKMLRFEAEERLTMLNKSKNLSEADKVSYKPLTERNIEDLTSARNLLQKIPYFQNCPEEFLHLISLKVEPRHYSPNDLILRRGDQGKELFFIMSGTVEVANMDTATSDPLSPIARLSAGDYFGDIAVLLNAPRAADARAVTAIELYVLNKCDFIDVISRFPDLQKHFKMMAESSLNDLRLKASLLTKVDAEAATPAIPPESPTDTPSDEVSSTLANAATPITLDSVCSTTSDQDPTLLPPTTANVLKTTETRRRRASIAIWSDPNLVALANRNIKEPAKESKLKETIEQHQDTVMKPPEYAGDGKFELFNQDVLSRIINYLDFSSIIQFSAVSKKCREFVQKGDTVMQHIDLSHLNKRITDNALDQIMSLIGDGARIKELNLSQCFYITDDGFQRLMDQLPNVESLDLNSCWLLTDKSLALLAVNCPRLTRLDLSNCRKISDIGIFKMLDEKQTRGFLGLKELSLSYCKKLSDMTMSHLAEFCSNTLESLNIQRCTRISDQGFVKWADTQFPSLKYLNLTDCSFLTDQAISHLVSAAPRLESLSLSFCCALSDNAIEGLISLPHLQELDASFCGAAVSDVSIRALMKSSSSESMNSLNLRGCVRITDTGVKSILELGHLNTLNISQCPGISLNAKQIIKESGNVHNLVA
;
A
#
# COMPACT_ATOMS: atom_id res chain seq x y z
N MET A 1 52.10 38.28 -7.33
CA MET A 1 52.86 38.57 -6.09
C MET A 1 52.17 37.78 -4.98
N ILE A 2 52.83 36.74 -4.45
CA ILE A 2 53.47 36.74 -3.11
C ILE A 2 52.39 36.73 -2.00
N ASP A 3 52.26 35.75 -1.11
CA ASP A 3 53.08 34.54 -0.88
C ASP A 3 52.28 33.40 -0.19
N ILE A 4 52.90 32.23 0.00
CA ILE A 4 52.37 31.09 0.77
C ILE A 4 53.09 30.96 2.12
N GLN A 5 52.36 30.99 3.25
CA GLN A 5 52.62 30.22 4.49
C GLN A 5 51.42 30.41 5.46
N LYS A 6 50.83 29.39 6.11
CA LYS A 6 51.26 28.31 7.04
C LYS A 6 51.37 28.75 8.51
N GLU A 7 51.05 27.78 9.39
CA GLU A 7 51.23 27.75 10.86
C GLU A 7 50.26 28.61 11.68
N THR A 8 49.26 28.02 12.37
CA THR A 8 49.30 27.29 13.67
C THR A 8 49.78 28.13 14.85
N LEU A 9 48.96 28.22 15.90
CA LEU A 9 49.37 28.14 17.31
C LEU A 9 48.16 28.16 18.26
N TRP A 10 47.92 27.03 18.95
CA TRP A 10 47.30 27.04 20.28
C TRP A 10 48.33 27.55 21.29
N PRO A 11 47.95 28.37 22.28
CA PRO A 11 48.68 28.50 23.54
C PRO A 11 48.07 27.58 24.61
N THR A 12 48.94 26.95 25.39
CA THR A 12 48.62 26.07 26.52
C THR A 12 48.33 26.84 27.82
N SER A 13 47.79 26.14 28.81
CA SER A 13 47.38 26.67 30.13
C SER A 13 48.55 27.01 31.07
N SER A 14 48.36 28.01 31.95
CA SER A 14 48.76 27.93 33.39
C SER A 14 48.44 29.18 34.26
N THR A 15 47.82 28.92 35.41
CA THR A 15 47.99 29.55 36.75
C THR A 15 47.77 31.06 37.05
N ASN A 16 46.84 31.27 37.99
CA ASN A 16 46.89 32.11 39.21
C ASN A 16 46.45 33.60 39.26
N SER A 17 45.39 33.80 40.07
CA SER A 17 45.15 34.86 41.07
C SER A 17 45.16 36.35 40.69
N SER A 18 44.01 37.02 40.84
CA SER A 18 43.68 37.82 42.05
C SER A 18 42.35 38.58 41.90
N VAL A 19 41.88 39.21 43.00
CA VAL A 19 40.51 39.75 43.18
C VAL A 19 40.40 41.23 42.82
N SER A 20 39.35 41.61 42.07
CA SER A 20 38.63 42.89 42.30
C SER A 20 37.29 42.96 41.55
N THR A 21 36.30 43.58 42.20
CA THR A 21 34.89 43.72 41.78
C THR A 21 34.64 44.89 40.82
N ALA A 22 33.84 44.68 39.76
CA ALA A 22 33.00 45.72 39.16
C ALA A 22 31.83 45.09 38.38
N SER A 23 30.64 45.66 38.49
CA SER A 23 29.38 45.15 37.93
C SER A 23 28.94 45.91 36.67
N SER A 24 28.68 45.21 35.55
CA SER A 24 27.77 45.71 34.51
C SER A 24 27.28 44.60 33.55
N SER A 25 26.00 44.30 33.66
CA SER A 25 25.08 43.67 32.69
C SER A 25 25.55 43.42 31.24
N SER A 26 25.65 42.14 30.87
CA SER A 26 25.21 41.64 29.57
C SER A 26 24.92 40.13 29.66
N SER A 27 23.73 39.69 29.27
CA SER A 27 23.32 38.27 29.37
C SER A 27 24.00 37.43 28.29
N SER A 28 25.15 36.83 28.63
CA SER A 28 25.75 35.74 27.86
C SER A 28 25.35 34.43 28.52
N MET A 29 24.68 33.53 27.79
CA MET A 29 24.48 32.16 28.27
C MET A 29 25.84 31.46 28.35
N GLU A 30 26.17 30.98 29.53
CA GLU A 30 27.39 30.22 29.78
C GLU A 30 27.38 28.88 29.03
N ILE A 31 28.58 28.40 28.74
CA ILE A 31 28.83 27.12 28.06
C ILE A 31 28.55 25.99 29.06
N SER A 32 27.67 25.05 28.70
CA SER A 32 27.44 23.82 29.46
C SER A 32 27.59 22.58 28.57
N ASP A 33 28.47 21.67 29.03
CA ASP A 33 28.63 20.26 28.65
C ASP A 33 29.01 19.89 27.21
N GLU A 34 30.31 19.58 27.04
CA GLU A 34 30.83 18.80 25.91
C GLU A 34 30.12 17.43 25.84
N ARG A 35 29.48 17.16 24.69
CA ARG A 35 28.74 15.92 24.33
C ARG A 35 27.32 15.75 24.90
N SER A 36 26.60 16.84 25.21
CA SER A 36 25.14 16.75 25.14
C SER A 36 24.68 16.67 23.67
N ILE A 37 24.32 15.48 23.18
CA ILE A 37 23.71 15.33 21.84
C ILE A 37 22.31 15.96 21.90
N PRO A 38 21.96 16.94 21.04
CA PRO A 38 20.61 17.47 21.00
C PRO A 38 19.64 16.34 20.62
N PRO A 39 18.58 16.04 21.40
CA PRO A 39 17.67 14.94 21.10
C PRO A 39 16.97 15.12 19.74
N GLU A 40 16.77 16.38 19.32
CA GLU A 40 16.27 16.77 18.00
C GLU A 40 17.19 16.33 16.86
N LEU A 41 18.52 16.35 17.05
CA LEU A 41 19.50 15.90 16.05
C LEU A 41 19.38 14.40 15.84
N LEU A 42 19.37 13.63 16.92
CA LEU A 42 19.31 12.17 16.86
C LEU A 42 17.93 11.69 16.34
N GLN A 43 16.84 12.38 16.70
CA GLN A 43 15.52 12.16 16.10
C GLN A 43 15.50 12.50 14.61
N SER A 44 16.13 13.60 14.17
CA SER A 44 16.22 13.98 12.77
C SER A 44 17.09 13.01 11.95
N LEU A 45 18.13 12.42 12.54
CA LEU A 45 18.95 11.39 11.90
C LEU A 45 18.20 10.06 11.77
N ARG A 46 17.45 9.63 12.81
CA ARG A 46 16.56 8.45 12.73
C ARG A 46 15.51 8.56 11.63
N GLN A 47 15.03 9.77 11.33
CA GLN A 47 14.04 10.05 10.28
C GLN A 47 14.65 10.29 8.89
N HIS A 48 15.98 10.35 8.77
CA HIS A 48 16.64 10.66 7.51
C HIS A 48 16.63 9.44 6.58
N SER A 49 16.28 9.64 5.30
CA SER A 49 16.17 8.57 4.28
C SER A 49 17.40 7.66 4.22
N LEU A 50 18.60 8.25 4.18
CA LEU A 50 19.89 7.55 4.25
C LEU A 50 20.04 6.62 5.44
N PHE A 51 19.48 6.91 6.61
CA PHE A 51 19.73 6.13 7.83
C PHE A 51 18.57 5.24 8.27
N GLN A 52 17.36 5.51 7.79
CA GLN A 52 16.15 4.74 8.08
C GLN A 52 16.30 3.23 7.80
N ARG A 53 17.15 2.85 6.83
CA ARG A 53 17.45 1.45 6.48
C ARG A 53 18.47 0.77 7.41
N THR A 54 19.29 1.52 8.13
CA THR A 54 20.48 0.97 8.82
C THR A 54 20.20 0.41 10.21
N ASN A 55 19.11 0.84 10.85
CA ASN A 55 18.55 0.30 12.10
C ASN A 55 19.55 0.10 13.27
N ASN A 56 20.70 0.79 13.23
CA ASN A 56 21.82 0.62 14.16
C ASN A 56 21.99 1.90 14.99
N GLU A 57 21.46 1.89 16.22
CA GLU A 57 21.49 3.08 17.09
C GLU A 57 22.93 3.47 17.47
N SER A 58 23.83 2.50 17.67
CA SER A 58 25.23 2.78 18.02
C SER A 58 25.98 3.58 16.94
N PHE A 59 25.66 3.33 15.67
CA PHE A 59 26.18 4.11 14.54
C PHE A 59 25.66 5.55 14.59
N LEU A 60 24.35 5.72 14.80
CA LEU A 60 23.71 7.03 14.84
C LEU A 60 24.16 7.89 16.03
N GLU A 61 24.33 7.30 17.20
CA GLU A 61 24.91 7.96 18.38
C GLU A 61 26.35 8.41 18.12
N LYS A 62 27.17 7.54 17.51
CA LYS A 62 28.57 7.86 17.19
C LYS A 62 28.69 8.94 16.12
N LEU A 63 27.81 8.88 15.10
CA LEU A 63 27.70 9.87 14.03
C LEU A 63 27.27 11.24 14.60
N ALA A 64 26.24 11.27 15.44
CA ALA A 64 25.74 12.50 16.07
C ALA A 64 26.76 13.16 17.00
N CYS A 65 27.60 12.38 17.69
CA CYS A 65 28.72 12.89 18.48
C CYS A 65 29.80 13.63 17.66
N CYS A 66 29.89 13.36 16.34
CA CYS A 66 30.90 13.93 15.44
C CYS A 66 30.29 14.95 14.46
N MET A 67 29.08 15.45 14.73
CA MET A 67 28.42 16.43 13.86
C MET A 67 28.56 17.86 14.39
N HIS A 68 29.01 18.76 13.52
CA HIS A 68 29.09 20.18 13.81
C HIS A 68 27.89 20.93 13.22
N LEU A 69 27.05 21.48 14.09
CA LEU A 69 25.92 22.32 13.68
C LEU A 69 26.40 23.67 13.13
N ARG A 70 25.89 24.04 11.95
CA ARG A 70 26.10 25.33 11.30
C ARG A 70 24.76 25.95 10.94
N THR A 71 24.67 27.27 11.07
CA THR A 71 23.49 28.04 10.66
C THR A 71 23.87 28.92 9.47
N TYR A 72 23.03 28.91 8.43
CA TYR A 72 23.19 29.72 7.23
C TYR A 72 21.96 30.62 7.04
N GLY A 73 22.17 31.87 6.68
CA GLY A 73 21.13 32.81 6.27
C GLY A 73 20.62 32.53 4.86
N PRO A 74 19.45 33.08 4.47
CA PRO A 74 18.99 33.03 3.09
C PRO A 74 20.01 33.68 2.15
N ARG A 75 20.34 33.00 1.05
CA ARG A 75 21.37 33.29 0.04
C ARG A 75 22.83 33.02 0.46
N ASP A 76 23.10 32.47 1.63
CA ASP A 76 24.45 32.02 1.98
C ASP A 76 24.87 30.81 1.13
N ILE A 77 26.09 30.84 0.60
CA ILE A 77 26.68 29.75 -0.17
C ILE A 77 27.27 28.71 0.81
N ILE A 78 26.84 27.46 0.68
CA ILE A 78 27.26 26.33 1.53
C ILE A 78 28.33 25.48 0.81
N ILE A 79 28.24 25.37 -0.51
CA ILE A 79 29.17 24.64 -1.39
C ILE A 79 29.37 25.47 -2.66
N VAL A 80 30.60 25.55 -3.17
CA VAL A 80 30.93 26.09 -4.49
C VAL A 80 31.38 24.94 -5.41
N GLU A 81 30.89 24.88 -6.65
CA GLU A 81 31.35 23.91 -7.67
C GLU A 81 32.87 24.03 -7.90
N GLY A 82 33.55 22.89 -8.08
CA GLY A 82 35.00 22.84 -8.32
C GLY A 82 35.89 22.86 -7.06
N GLU A 83 35.38 23.26 -5.89
CA GLU A 83 36.17 23.23 -4.65
C GLU A 83 36.52 21.79 -4.19
N PRO A 84 37.61 21.60 -3.41
CA PRO A 84 37.86 20.32 -2.75
C PRO A 84 36.81 20.04 -1.67
N ALA A 85 36.24 18.83 -1.67
CA ALA A 85 35.23 18.44 -0.70
C ALA A 85 35.83 18.20 0.70
N LYS A 86 35.45 19.03 1.68
CA LYS A 86 35.95 18.98 3.07
C LYS A 86 34.97 18.38 4.07
N ALA A 87 33.68 18.46 3.79
CA ALA A 87 32.59 17.93 4.62
C ALA A 87 31.37 17.54 3.77
N MET A 88 30.52 16.68 4.33
CA MET A 88 29.15 16.41 3.86
C MET A 88 28.13 17.00 4.85
N PHE A 89 26.91 17.26 4.38
CA PHE A 89 25.95 18.11 5.08
C PHE A 89 24.56 17.49 5.14
N PHE A 90 23.90 17.62 6.29
CA PHE A 90 22.55 17.12 6.56
C PHE A 90 21.63 18.29 6.93
N LEU A 91 20.53 18.49 6.20
CA LEU A 91 19.65 19.64 6.35
C LEU A 91 18.58 19.39 7.42
N LEU A 92 18.80 19.92 8.63
CA LEU A 92 17.90 19.73 9.79
C LEU A 92 16.70 20.68 9.77
N ARG A 93 16.87 21.87 9.18
CA ARG A 93 15.84 22.90 9.03
C ARG A 93 16.17 23.81 7.85
N GLY A 94 15.16 24.26 7.12
CA GLY A 94 15.30 25.13 5.95
C GLY A 94 15.20 24.37 4.62
N SER A 95 15.71 24.99 3.57
CA SER A 95 15.76 24.48 2.19
C SER A 95 17.01 25.04 1.49
N VAL A 96 17.64 24.24 0.63
CA VAL A 96 18.82 24.68 -0.14
C VAL A 96 18.61 24.46 -1.64
N ASP A 97 19.12 25.35 -2.47
CA ASP A 97 19.12 25.23 -3.93
C ASP A 97 20.48 24.79 -4.44
N VAL A 98 20.50 23.68 -5.17
CA VAL A 98 21.64 23.19 -5.95
C VAL A 98 21.61 23.91 -7.30
N CYS A 99 22.68 24.62 -7.62
CA CYS A 99 22.78 25.49 -8.80
C CYS A 99 24.12 25.32 -9.52
N SER A 100 24.20 25.86 -10.74
CA SER A 100 25.45 25.94 -11.49
C SER A 100 26.39 27.00 -10.91
N ALA A 101 27.67 26.96 -11.30
CA ALA A 101 28.69 27.92 -10.89
C ALA A 101 28.34 29.40 -11.23
N ASP A 102 27.46 29.64 -12.22
CA ASP A 102 26.97 30.96 -12.62
C ASP A 102 25.76 31.47 -11.78
N PHE A 103 25.18 30.61 -10.94
CA PHE A 103 23.93 30.84 -10.19
C PHE A 103 22.67 31.07 -11.05
N GLU A 104 22.74 30.99 -12.39
CA GLU A 104 21.60 31.22 -13.28
C GLU A 104 20.67 30.01 -13.36
N ARG A 105 21.24 28.80 -13.28
CA ARG A 105 20.48 27.54 -13.36
C ARG A 105 20.39 26.84 -12.01
N ILE A 106 19.18 26.76 -11.47
CA ILE A 106 18.85 25.89 -10.33
C ILE A 106 18.58 24.50 -10.88
N TYR A 107 19.40 23.53 -10.48
CA TYR A 107 19.22 22.12 -10.79
C TYR A 107 18.20 21.46 -9.84
N ALA A 108 18.22 21.76 -8.55
CA ALA A 108 17.32 21.14 -7.58
C ALA A 108 17.11 22.01 -6.34
N THR A 109 15.94 21.90 -5.70
CA THR A 109 15.70 22.44 -4.35
C THR A 109 15.56 21.27 -3.38
N LEU A 110 16.43 21.20 -2.37
CA LEU A 110 16.46 20.14 -1.37
C LEU A 110 15.73 20.60 -0.08
N PRO A 111 14.70 19.86 0.38
CA PRO A 111 13.97 20.17 1.61
C PRO A 111 14.69 19.71 2.88
N LYS A 112 14.15 20.09 4.05
CA LYS A 112 14.51 19.49 5.34
C LYS A 112 14.50 17.95 5.24
N GLY A 113 15.56 17.31 5.71
CA GLY A 113 15.72 15.85 5.70
C GLY A 113 16.56 15.32 4.54
N SER A 114 17.07 16.18 3.65
CA SER A 114 18.03 15.80 2.61
C SER A 114 19.49 15.93 3.07
N CYS A 115 20.35 15.09 2.48
CA CYS A 115 21.81 15.15 2.62
C CYS A 115 22.43 15.61 1.30
N PHE A 116 23.55 16.35 1.36
CA PHE A 116 24.25 16.86 0.19
C PHE A 116 25.75 17.03 0.41
N GLY A 117 26.52 16.92 -0.67
CA GLY A 117 27.98 17.06 -0.66
C GLY A 117 28.73 15.79 -0.26
N GLU A 118 28.03 14.66 -0.16
CA GLU A 118 28.54 13.31 0.10
C GLU A 118 29.45 12.80 -1.03
N ILE A 119 29.09 13.08 -2.30
CA ILE A 119 29.80 12.53 -3.48
C ILE A 119 31.28 12.89 -3.45
N GLY A 120 31.61 14.16 -3.20
CA GLY A 120 32.99 14.63 -3.17
C GLY A 120 33.82 14.02 -2.02
N ILE A 121 33.17 13.62 -0.91
CA ILE A 121 33.84 12.98 0.24
C ILE A 121 34.05 11.49 -0.03
N LEU A 122 33.00 10.78 -0.47
CA LEU A 122 33.03 9.33 -0.66
C LEU A 122 33.89 8.90 -1.85
N TYR A 123 33.95 9.73 -2.91
CA TYR A 123 34.74 9.48 -4.13
C TYR A 123 36.00 10.34 -4.26
N SER A 124 36.33 11.18 -3.27
CA SER A 124 37.50 12.08 -3.29
C SER A 124 37.57 12.98 -4.55
N MET A 125 36.42 13.53 -4.95
CA MET A 125 36.28 14.40 -6.13
C MET A 125 35.99 15.86 -5.74
N PRO A 126 36.32 16.84 -6.61
CA PRO A 126 35.86 18.22 -6.41
C PRO A 126 34.33 18.29 -6.41
N ARG A 127 33.80 19.37 -5.81
CA ARG A 127 32.35 19.63 -5.73
C ARG A 127 31.72 19.67 -7.11
N THR A 128 30.65 18.90 -7.29
CA THR A 128 29.99 18.67 -8.59
C THR A 128 28.93 19.71 -8.96
N ALA A 129 28.54 20.56 -8.01
CA ALA A 129 27.58 21.66 -8.15
C ALA A 129 27.74 22.65 -6.98
N THR A 130 27.21 23.85 -7.14
CA THR A 130 27.13 24.89 -6.10
C THR A 130 25.83 24.70 -5.29
N VAL A 131 25.83 25.01 -3.99
CA VAL A 131 24.65 24.90 -3.12
C VAL A 131 24.48 26.16 -2.28
N ILE A 132 23.30 26.77 -2.36
CA ILE A 132 22.91 27.99 -1.63
C ILE A 132 21.74 27.70 -0.68
N ALA A 133 21.70 28.34 0.49
CA ALA A 133 20.53 28.33 1.35
C ALA A 133 19.38 29.18 0.77
N SER A 134 18.26 28.59 0.36
CA SER A 134 17.07 29.35 -0.10
C SER A 134 16.36 30.05 1.07
N THR A 135 16.40 29.43 2.25
CA THR A 135 15.81 29.93 3.49
C THR A 135 16.85 29.89 4.63
N LYS A 136 16.49 30.34 5.84
CA LYS A 136 17.40 30.21 6.99
C LYS A 136 17.58 28.72 7.32
N CYS A 137 18.78 28.19 7.10
CA CYS A 137 19.09 26.77 7.23
C CYS A 137 19.85 26.46 8.52
N ILE A 138 19.54 25.31 9.11
CA ILE A 138 20.35 24.67 10.16
C ILE A 138 20.83 23.34 9.58
N VAL A 139 22.14 23.16 9.56
CA VAL A 139 22.82 22.08 8.84
C VAL A 139 23.80 21.40 9.78
N ALA A 140 23.71 20.08 9.93
CA ALA A 140 24.78 19.30 10.56
C ALA A 140 25.85 18.98 9.51
N ALA A 141 27.10 19.39 9.76
CA ALA A 141 28.25 19.09 8.93
C ALA A 141 29.07 17.95 9.55
N LEU A 142 29.52 17.02 8.72
CA LEU A 142 30.40 15.91 9.08
C LEU A 142 31.65 15.96 8.17
N THR A 143 32.85 16.04 8.74
CA THR A 143 34.08 16.26 7.99
C THR A 143 34.63 14.99 7.33
N ALA A 144 35.47 15.16 6.31
CA ALA A 144 36.07 14.04 5.59
C ALA A 144 36.84 13.06 6.50
N ASP A 145 37.50 13.56 7.54
CA ASP A 145 38.35 12.74 8.41
C ASP A 145 37.53 12.00 9.49
N GLU A 146 36.42 12.59 9.95
CA GLU A 146 35.41 11.89 10.76
C GLU A 146 34.74 10.76 9.96
N VAL A 147 34.37 11.02 8.70
CA VAL A 147 33.82 10.00 7.79
C VAL A 147 34.79 8.83 7.60
N LYS A 148 36.08 9.11 7.32
CA LYS A 148 37.11 8.06 7.20
C LYS A 148 37.35 7.27 8.49
N THR A 149 37.08 7.87 9.65
CA THR A 149 37.27 7.22 10.95
C THR A 149 36.05 6.36 11.34
N ILE A 150 34.83 6.81 11.00
CA ILE A 150 33.59 6.15 11.41
C ILE A 150 33.16 5.05 10.43
N LEU A 151 33.22 5.28 9.12
CA LEU A 151 32.68 4.34 8.13
C LEU A 151 33.30 2.92 8.20
N PRO A 152 34.64 2.74 8.37
CA PRO A 152 35.24 1.40 8.45
C PRO A 152 34.76 0.57 9.66
N LEU A 153 34.21 1.21 10.70
CA LEU A 153 33.65 0.52 11.86
C LEU A 153 32.24 -0.07 11.57
N TYR A 154 31.62 0.34 10.45
CA TYR A 154 30.25 -0.02 10.08
C TYR A 154 30.15 -0.34 8.57
N PRO A 155 30.78 -1.43 8.08
CA PRO A 155 30.97 -1.71 6.65
C PRO A 155 29.66 -1.83 5.85
N GLU A 156 28.58 -2.35 6.45
CA GLU A 156 27.26 -2.41 5.80
C GLU A 156 26.68 -1.01 5.53
N VAL A 157 26.93 -0.06 6.44
CA VAL A 157 26.48 1.33 6.29
C VAL A 157 27.34 2.07 5.28
N GLU A 158 28.66 1.83 5.29
CA GLU A 158 29.57 2.35 4.26
C GLU A 158 29.16 1.90 2.85
N LYS A 159 28.88 0.59 2.67
CA LYS A 159 28.48 0.02 1.38
C LYS A 159 27.19 0.68 0.85
N MET A 160 26.20 0.89 1.71
CA MET A 160 24.94 1.54 1.35
C MET A 160 25.11 3.05 1.05
N LEU A 161 25.93 3.78 1.82
CA LEU A 161 26.22 5.20 1.54
C LEU A 161 27.00 5.38 0.24
N ARG A 162 27.92 4.48 -0.09
CA ARG A 162 28.65 4.48 -1.37
C ARG A 162 27.71 4.18 -2.55
N PHE A 163 26.83 3.19 -2.41
CA PHE A 163 25.83 2.82 -3.42
C PHE A 163 24.92 4.01 -3.79
N GLU A 164 24.32 4.67 -2.80
CA GLU A 164 23.45 5.84 -3.02
C GLU A 164 24.19 7.00 -3.71
N ALA A 165 25.45 7.24 -3.32
CA ALA A 165 26.28 8.27 -3.94
C ALA A 165 26.71 7.91 -5.38
N GLU A 166 26.82 6.63 -5.72
CA GLU A 166 27.11 6.14 -7.08
C GLU A 166 25.94 6.38 -8.04
N GLU A 167 24.70 6.12 -7.58
CA GLU A 167 23.48 6.41 -8.34
C GLU A 167 23.37 7.91 -8.66
N ARG A 168 23.61 8.77 -7.66
CA ARG A 168 23.60 10.24 -7.86
C ARG A 168 24.68 10.73 -8.81
N LEU A 169 25.89 10.19 -8.73
CA LEU A 169 26.98 10.53 -9.64
C LEU A 169 26.65 10.13 -11.09
N THR A 170 26.05 8.94 -11.27
CA THR A 170 25.65 8.43 -12.59
C THR A 170 24.57 9.31 -13.23
N MET A 171 23.59 9.77 -12.45
CA MET A 171 22.55 10.70 -12.92
C MET A 171 23.11 12.08 -13.32
N LEU A 172 24.08 12.62 -12.57
CA LEU A 172 24.76 13.87 -12.92
C LEU A 172 25.56 13.75 -14.24
N ASN A 173 26.23 12.62 -14.46
CA ASN A 173 26.96 12.37 -15.70
C ASN A 173 26.04 12.22 -16.91
N LYS A 174 24.87 11.55 -16.78
CA LYS A 174 23.83 11.53 -17.82
C LYS A 174 23.34 12.94 -18.16
N SER A 175 23.13 13.79 -17.14
CA SER A 175 22.69 15.19 -17.32
C SER A 175 23.70 16.09 -18.05
N LYS A 176 25.02 15.84 -17.95
CA LYS A 176 26.05 16.68 -18.59
C LYS A 176 26.30 16.33 -20.07
N ASN A 177 25.79 15.21 -20.57
CA ASN A 177 26.06 14.69 -21.93
C ASN A 177 24.90 14.84 -22.94
N LEU A 178 23.82 15.54 -22.60
CA LEU A 178 22.62 15.67 -23.45
C LEU A 178 22.64 16.92 -24.37
N SER A 179 22.15 16.77 -25.61
CA SER A 179 22.10 17.82 -26.62
C SER A 179 21.04 18.89 -26.32
N GLU A 180 21.13 20.07 -26.93
CA GLU A 180 20.22 21.19 -26.59
C GLU A 180 18.77 20.99 -27.03
N ALA A 181 18.51 20.13 -28.03
CA ALA A 181 17.16 19.85 -28.51
C ALA A 181 16.34 19.00 -27.52
N ASP A 182 17.00 18.13 -26.74
CA ASP A 182 16.34 17.16 -25.85
C ASP A 182 15.98 17.75 -24.46
N LYS A 183 16.40 19.01 -24.19
CA LYS A 183 16.28 19.67 -22.88
C LYS A 183 14.84 19.98 -22.45
N VAL A 184 13.84 19.82 -23.32
CA VAL A 184 12.43 20.14 -23.02
C VAL A 184 11.75 19.06 -22.14
N SER A 185 12.27 17.83 -22.10
CA SER A 185 11.63 16.69 -21.40
C SER A 185 12.38 16.16 -20.18
N TYR A 186 13.50 16.77 -19.77
CA TYR A 186 14.23 16.38 -18.56
C TYR A 186 13.92 17.30 -17.38
N LYS A 187 13.08 16.83 -16.45
CA LYS A 187 12.96 17.43 -15.12
C LYS A 187 14.17 17.05 -14.27
N PRO A 188 14.82 18.01 -13.60
CA PRO A 188 16.02 17.71 -12.82
C PRO A 188 15.68 17.15 -11.43
N LEU A 189 16.72 16.65 -10.76
CA LEU A 189 16.63 15.74 -9.61
C LEU A 189 15.86 16.31 -8.42
N THR A 190 14.62 15.87 -8.26
CA THR A 190 13.94 15.80 -6.96
C THR A 190 13.68 14.33 -6.61
N GLU A 191 13.44 14.03 -5.33
CA GLU A 191 13.37 12.67 -4.75
C GLU A 191 12.39 11.70 -5.46
N ARG A 192 11.46 12.23 -6.29
CA ARG A 192 10.54 11.47 -7.15
C ARG A 192 11.23 10.48 -8.09
N ASN A 193 12.43 10.78 -8.60
CA ASN A 193 13.09 9.90 -9.57
C ASN A 193 13.61 8.58 -8.94
N ILE A 194 13.71 8.48 -7.61
CA ILE A 194 14.05 7.23 -6.91
C ILE A 194 12.82 6.31 -6.87
N GLU A 195 11.62 6.87 -6.77
CA GLU A 195 10.36 6.13 -6.91
C GLU A 195 10.22 5.55 -8.33
N ASP A 196 10.64 6.28 -9.36
CA ASP A 196 10.60 5.82 -10.76
C ASP A 196 11.56 4.65 -11.05
N LEU A 197 12.79 4.67 -10.51
CA LEU A 197 13.73 3.53 -10.66
C LEU A 197 13.33 2.30 -9.84
N THR A 198 12.84 2.52 -8.61
CA THR A 198 12.25 1.45 -7.80
C THR A 198 11.01 0.87 -8.48
N SER A 199 10.22 1.73 -9.15
CA SER A 199 9.11 1.30 -10.00
C SER A 199 9.63 0.48 -11.18
N ALA A 200 10.60 0.94 -11.97
CA ALA A 200 11.17 0.18 -13.08
C ALA A 200 11.58 -1.26 -12.67
N ARG A 201 12.28 -1.42 -11.54
CA ARG A 201 12.63 -2.76 -11.02
C ARG A 201 11.40 -3.59 -10.62
N ASN A 202 10.47 -3.02 -9.85
CA ASN A 202 9.22 -3.68 -9.44
C ASN A 202 8.28 -4.01 -10.61
N LEU A 203 8.40 -3.27 -11.71
CA LEU A 203 7.64 -3.41 -12.93
C LEU A 203 8.25 -4.50 -13.83
N LEU A 204 9.59 -4.50 -14.02
CA LEU A 204 10.33 -5.55 -14.72
C LEU A 204 10.16 -6.92 -14.04
N GLN A 205 10.14 -6.98 -12.70
CA GLN A 205 9.94 -8.23 -11.94
C GLN A 205 8.57 -8.89 -12.16
N LYS A 206 7.54 -8.12 -12.57
CA LYS A 206 6.21 -8.68 -12.90
C LYS A 206 6.19 -9.40 -14.24
N ILE A 207 7.08 -9.04 -15.16
CA ILE A 207 7.15 -9.58 -16.51
C ILE A 207 7.60 -11.04 -16.45
N PRO A 208 6.86 -12.01 -17.00
CA PRO A 208 7.22 -13.42 -17.00
C PRO A 208 8.65 -13.71 -17.50
N TYR A 209 9.13 -12.88 -18.43
CA TYR A 209 10.48 -12.92 -18.96
C TYR A 209 11.60 -12.82 -17.90
N PHE A 210 11.40 -12.00 -16.86
CA PHE A 210 12.41 -11.78 -15.82
C PHE A 210 12.10 -12.51 -14.50
N GLN A 211 11.03 -13.31 -14.46
CA GLN A 211 10.72 -14.13 -13.28
C GLN A 211 11.86 -15.14 -13.05
N ASN A 212 12.28 -15.27 -11.78
CA ASN A 212 13.44 -16.06 -11.34
C ASN A 212 14.84 -15.51 -11.71
N CYS A 213 14.95 -14.30 -12.25
CA CYS A 213 16.27 -13.65 -12.40
C CYS A 213 16.84 -13.18 -11.03
N PRO A 214 18.17 -13.23 -10.82
CA PRO A 214 18.81 -12.65 -9.64
C PRO A 214 18.55 -11.15 -9.50
N GLU A 215 18.47 -10.67 -8.26
CA GLU A 215 18.25 -9.24 -7.97
C GLU A 215 19.32 -8.32 -8.56
N GLU A 216 20.58 -8.76 -8.61
CA GLU A 216 21.69 -8.02 -9.21
C GLU A 216 21.47 -7.82 -10.72
N PHE A 217 21.00 -8.85 -11.44
CA PHE A 217 20.69 -8.76 -12.86
C PHE A 217 19.52 -7.81 -13.11
N LEU A 218 18.42 -7.96 -12.36
CA LEU A 218 17.25 -7.07 -12.43
C LEU A 218 17.62 -5.60 -12.18
N HIS A 219 18.50 -5.34 -11.21
CA HIS A 219 19.01 -4.00 -10.94
C HIS A 219 19.82 -3.43 -12.11
N LEU A 220 20.78 -4.19 -12.66
CA LEU A 220 21.59 -3.77 -13.81
C LEU A 220 20.73 -3.49 -15.06
N ILE A 221 19.68 -4.28 -15.30
CA ILE A 221 18.72 -4.03 -16.39
C ILE A 221 17.90 -2.77 -16.09
N SER A 222 17.44 -2.56 -14.85
CA SER A 222 16.66 -1.36 -14.47
C SER A 222 17.40 -0.03 -14.68
N LEU A 223 18.75 -0.05 -14.69
CA LEU A 223 19.60 1.12 -14.99
C LEU A 223 19.79 1.41 -16.49
N LYS A 224 19.41 0.45 -17.35
CA LYS A 224 19.64 0.44 -18.81
C LYS A 224 18.35 0.52 -19.64
N VAL A 225 17.18 0.38 -19.02
CA VAL A 225 15.87 0.53 -19.68
C VAL A 225 15.47 2.01 -19.84
N GLU A 226 14.80 2.32 -20.94
CA GLU A 226 14.26 3.64 -21.25
C GLU A 226 12.73 3.58 -21.41
N PRO A 227 11.94 4.41 -20.72
CA PRO A 227 10.49 4.45 -20.93
C PRO A 227 10.14 5.12 -22.27
N ARG A 228 9.28 4.50 -23.07
CA ARG A 228 8.67 5.11 -24.27
C ARG A 228 7.15 5.00 -24.24
N HIS A 229 6.50 5.94 -24.91
CA HIS A 229 5.05 6.08 -24.97
C HIS A 229 4.61 6.06 -26.43
N TYR A 230 3.51 5.36 -26.73
CA TYR A 230 2.93 5.26 -28.07
C TYR A 230 1.42 5.54 -28.02
N SER A 231 0.91 6.20 -29.05
CA SER A 231 -0.51 6.51 -29.24
C SER A 231 -1.26 5.32 -29.87
N PRO A 232 -2.60 5.25 -29.74
CA PRO A 232 -3.38 4.26 -30.48
C PRO A 232 -3.11 4.31 -31.99
N ASN A 233 -3.02 3.14 -32.62
CA ASN A 233 -2.63 2.88 -34.00
C ASN A 233 -1.14 3.11 -34.36
N ASP A 234 -0.28 3.58 -33.45
CA ASP A 234 1.16 3.71 -33.74
C ASP A 234 1.81 2.35 -34.05
N LEU A 235 2.64 2.31 -35.10
CA LEU A 235 3.37 1.12 -35.50
C LEU A 235 4.73 1.06 -34.79
N ILE A 236 4.85 0.17 -33.81
CA ILE A 236 6.02 0.05 -32.93
C ILE A 236 7.12 -0.77 -33.60
N LEU A 237 6.76 -1.85 -34.29
CA LEU A 237 7.70 -2.69 -35.06
C LEU A 237 7.17 -2.97 -36.45
N ARG A 238 8.08 -3.02 -37.44
CA ARG A 238 7.84 -3.52 -38.78
C ARG A 238 8.50 -4.87 -38.99
N ARG A 239 7.80 -5.77 -39.68
CA ARG A 239 8.31 -7.07 -40.12
C ARG A 239 9.47 -6.90 -41.10
N GLY A 240 10.52 -7.71 -40.97
CA GLY A 240 11.70 -7.67 -41.83
C GLY A 240 12.83 -6.74 -41.34
N ASP A 241 12.53 -5.75 -40.50
CA ASP A 241 13.54 -4.80 -39.99
C ASP A 241 14.59 -5.47 -39.09
N GLN A 242 15.78 -4.88 -39.02
CA GLN A 242 16.86 -5.37 -38.13
C GLN A 242 16.67 -4.83 -36.70
N GLY A 243 16.09 -5.65 -35.83
CA GLY A 243 15.77 -5.29 -34.46
C GLY A 243 16.97 -5.20 -33.51
N LYS A 244 17.18 -4.03 -32.90
CA LYS A 244 18.21 -3.80 -31.86
C LYS A 244 17.65 -3.59 -30.46
N GLU A 245 16.34 -3.70 -30.29
CA GLU A 245 15.62 -3.30 -29.06
C GLU A 245 14.65 -4.41 -28.62
N LEU A 246 14.60 -4.68 -27.31
CA LEU A 246 13.53 -5.42 -26.64
C LEU A 246 12.49 -4.45 -26.06
N PHE A 247 11.23 -4.85 -26.04
CA PHE A 247 10.10 -4.05 -25.56
C PHE A 247 9.32 -4.79 -24.46
N PHE A 248 8.94 -4.06 -23.42
CA PHE A 248 8.31 -4.56 -22.20
C PHE A 248 7.06 -3.73 -21.88
N ILE A 249 5.86 -4.30 -22.00
CA ILE A 249 4.59 -3.56 -21.92
C ILE A 249 4.24 -3.29 -20.46
N MET A 250 4.06 -2.03 -20.09
CA MET A 250 3.68 -1.63 -18.73
C MET A 250 2.20 -1.30 -18.59
N SER A 251 1.63 -0.62 -19.58
CA SER A 251 0.20 -0.34 -19.66
C SER A 251 -0.23 -0.29 -21.13
N GLY A 252 -1.51 -0.56 -21.39
CA GLY A 252 -2.07 -0.66 -22.75
C GLY A 252 -1.92 -2.04 -23.41
N THR A 253 -2.20 -2.09 -24.71
CA THR A 253 -2.34 -3.34 -25.50
C THR A 253 -1.72 -3.21 -26.89
N VAL A 254 -0.84 -4.15 -27.24
CA VAL A 254 -0.17 -4.25 -28.55
C VAL A 254 -0.79 -5.39 -29.34
N GLU A 255 -1.06 -5.18 -30.62
CA GLU A 255 -1.47 -6.21 -31.57
C GLU A 255 -0.30 -6.58 -32.48
N VAL A 256 0.06 -7.86 -32.47
CA VAL A 256 1.07 -8.45 -33.35
C VAL A 256 0.34 -9.07 -34.53
N ALA A 257 0.62 -8.59 -35.73
CA ALA A 257 -0.05 -9.01 -36.96
C ALA A 257 0.95 -9.03 -38.13
N ASN A 258 0.52 -9.54 -39.28
CA ASN A 258 1.14 -9.21 -40.56
C ASN A 258 0.29 -8.12 -41.21
N MET A 259 0.88 -6.97 -41.53
CA MET A 259 0.19 -5.89 -42.23
C MET A 259 0.21 -6.12 -43.74
N ASP A 260 -0.86 -5.73 -44.45
CA ASP A 260 -0.81 -5.67 -45.91
C ASP A 260 0.02 -4.46 -46.37
N THR A 261 1.00 -4.73 -47.23
CA THR A 261 1.84 -3.72 -47.89
C THR A 261 1.06 -2.71 -48.74
N ALA A 262 -0.19 -3.02 -49.13
CA ALA A 262 -1.02 -2.15 -49.95
C ALA A 262 -1.95 -1.20 -49.16
N THR A 263 -2.54 -1.65 -48.05
CA THR A 263 -3.60 -0.90 -47.32
C THR A 263 -3.19 -0.40 -45.93
N SER A 264 -2.08 -0.90 -45.37
CA SER A 264 -1.68 -0.65 -43.96
C SER A 264 -2.64 -1.20 -42.89
N ASP A 265 -3.62 -2.02 -43.29
CA ASP A 265 -4.51 -2.74 -42.38
C ASP A 265 -3.94 -4.13 -42.00
N PRO A 266 -4.26 -4.65 -40.80
CA PRO A 266 -3.84 -5.99 -40.39
C PRO A 266 -4.62 -7.07 -41.15
N LEU A 267 -3.93 -7.92 -41.92
CA LEU A 267 -4.52 -9.07 -42.62
C LEU A 267 -5.16 -10.07 -41.65
N SER A 268 -4.47 -10.35 -40.54
CA SER A 268 -5.00 -11.10 -39.41
C SER A 268 -4.16 -10.86 -38.14
N PRO A 269 -4.78 -10.71 -36.96
CA PRO A 269 -4.06 -10.59 -35.69
C PRO A 269 -3.51 -11.96 -35.26
N ILE A 270 -2.18 -12.06 -35.15
CA ILE A 270 -1.45 -13.29 -34.76
C ILE A 270 -1.46 -13.46 -33.24
N ALA A 271 -1.32 -12.36 -32.50
CA ALA A 271 -1.41 -12.31 -31.05
C ALA A 271 -1.80 -10.90 -30.58
N ARG A 272 -2.43 -10.82 -29.41
CA ARG A 272 -2.62 -9.56 -28.69
C ARG A 272 -1.90 -9.65 -27.34
N LEU A 273 -1.03 -8.69 -27.10
CA LEU A 273 -0.16 -8.58 -25.92
C LEU A 273 -0.66 -7.43 -25.04
N SER A 274 -0.47 -7.57 -23.73
CA SER A 274 -1.04 -6.73 -22.69
C SER A 274 -0.02 -6.36 -21.61
N ALA A 275 -0.43 -5.60 -20.59
CA ALA A 275 0.45 -5.20 -19.50
C ALA A 275 1.09 -6.43 -18.79
N GLY A 276 2.43 -6.47 -18.77
CA GLY A 276 3.21 -7.60 -18.27
C GLY A 276 3.79 -8.50 -19.38
N ASP A 277 3.32 -8.38 -20.62
CA ASP A 277 3.89 -9.09 -21.77
C ASP A 277 5.12 -8.35 -22.34
N TYR A 278 5.88 -9.03 -23.20
CA TYR A 278 7.10 -8.53 -23.85
C TYR A 278 7.13 -8.92 -25.32
N PHE A 279 7.92 -8.19 -26.13
CA PHE A 279 8.08 -8.50 -27.55
C PHE A 279 9.40 -7.97 -28.13
N GLY A 280 9.80 -8.52 -29.28
CA GLY A 280 11.02 -8.12 -30.00
C GLY A 280 12.31 -8.84 -29.57
N ASP A 281 12.21 -9.76 -28.61
CA ASP A 281 13.27 -10.63 -28.11
C ASP A 281 13.96 -11.47 -29.21
N ILE A 282 13.17 -12.07 -30.11
CA ILE A 282 13.65 -12.94 -31.21
C ILE A 282 14.74 -12.25 -32.04
N ALA A 283 14.55 -10.98 -32.40
CA ALA A 283 15.51 -10.25 -33.22
C ALA A 283 16.80 -9.93 -32.46
N VAL A 284 16.69 -9.65 -31.17
CA VAL A 284 17.84 -9.33 -30.32
C VAL A 284 18.68 -10.58 -30.03
N LEU A 285 18.04 -11.67 -29.59
CA LEU A 285 18.70 -12.89 -29.12
C LEU A 285 19.09 -13.88 -30.22
N LEU A 286 18.28 -14.03 -31.26
CA LEU A 286 18.56 -14.96 -32.37
C LEU A 286 19.21 -14.27 -33.57
N ASN A 287 19.44 -12.96 -33.48
CA ASN A 287 20.04 -12.13 -34.54
C ASN A 287 19.31 -12.24 -35.89
N ALA A 288 17.98 -12.36 -35.82
CA ALA A 288 17.07 -12.47 -36.95
C ALA A 288 16.37 -11.11 -37.24
N PRO A 289 15.86 -10.88 -38.46
CA PRO A 289 14.94 -9.77 -38.70
C PRO A 289 13.66 -9.91 -37.86
N ARG A 290 12.96 -8.79 -37.64
CA ARG A 290 11.67 -8.76 -36.92
C ARG A 290 10.67 -9.71 -37.59
N ALA A 291 10.11 -10.64 -36.81
CA ALA A 291 9.30 -11.75 -37.33
C ALA A 291 7.89 -11.34 -37.79
N ALA A 292 7.32 -10.29 -37.20
CA ALA A 292 5.98 -9.77 -37.45
C ALA A 292 5.94 -8.26 -37.16
N ASP A 293 4.86 -7.60 -37.58
CA ASP A 293 4.56 -6.20 -37.25
C ASP A 293 3.95 -6.12 -35.84
N ALA A 294 4.16 -5.01 -35.14
CA ALA A 294 3.55 -4.76 -33.83
C ALA A 294 2.97 -3.34 -33.77
N ARG A 295 1.67 -3.23 -33.52
CA ARG A 295 0.90 -1.97 -33.55
C ARG A 295 0.20 -1.72 -32.23
N ALA A 296 0.21 -0.49 -31.76
CA ALA A 296 -0.52 -0.07 -30.57
C ALA A 296 -2.04 -0.09 -30.82
N VAL A 297 -2.82 -0.76 -29.97
CA VAL A 297 -4.30 -0.73 -30.04
C VAL A 297 -4.86 0.37 -29.14
N THR A 298 -4.22 0.58 -28.00
CA THR A 298 -4.52 1.64 -27.02
C THR A 298 -3.29 2.53 -26.84
N ALA A 299 -3.40 3.60 -26.05
CA ALA A 299 -2.21 4.32 -25.59
C ALA A 299 -1.37 3.38 -24.71
N ILE A 300 -0.07 3.32 -24.96
CA ILE A 300 0.83 2.32 -24.37
C ILE A 300 2.04 2.99 -23.74
N GLU A 301 2.35 2.55 -22.52
CA GLU A 301 3.61 2.82 -21.84
C GLU A 301 4.44 1.54 -21.83
N LEU A 302 5.69 1.62 -22.26
CA LEU A 302 6.59 0.47 -22.32
C LEU A 302 8.03 0.84 -21.93
N TYR A 303 8.81 -0.15 -21.49
CA TYR A 303 10.26 -0.02 -21.37
C TYR A 303 10.95 -0.59 -22.61
N VAL A 304 11.96 0.12 -23.10
CA VAL A 304 12.84 -0.30 -24.19
C VAL A 304 14.21 -0.63 -23.63
N LEU A 305 14.80 -1.74 -24.09
CA LEU A 305 16.17 -2.13 -23.76
C LEU A 305 17.00 -2.38 -25.02
N ASN A 306 18.13 -1.71 -25.13
CA ASN A 306 19.05 -1.87 -26.26
C ASN A 306 19.83 -3.19 -26.20
N LYS A 307 20.04 -3.79 -27.37
CA LYS A 307 20.80 -5.05 -27.55
C LYS A 307 22.22 -4.99 -27.00
N CYS A 308 22.90 -3.86 -27.15
CA CYS A 308 24.27 -3.70 -26.64
C CYS A 308 24.29 -3.74 -25.10
N ASP A 309 23.40 -3.01 -24.46
CA ASP A 309 23.27 -2.98 -23.00
C ASP A 309 22.77 -4.31 -22.42
N PHE A 310 21.84 -4.98 -23.11
CA PHE A 310 21.40 -6.32 -22.71
C PHE A 310 22.53 -7.36 -22.82
N ILE A 311 23.34 -7.32 -23.88
CA ILE A 311 24.50 -8.22 -24.05
C ILE A 311 25.61 -7.91 -23.02
N ASP A 312 25.85 -6.64 -22.71
CA ASP A 312 26.77 -6.21 -21.65
C ASP A 312 26.37 -6.81 -20.30
N VAL A 313 25.10 -6.64 -19.89
CA VAL A 313 24.60 -7.18 -18.62
C VAL A 313 24.53 -8.71 -18.61
N ILE A 314 24.07 -9.36 -19.69
CA ILE A 314 23.95 -10.84 -19.75
C ILE A 314 25.31 -11.54 -19.75
N SER A 315 26.38 -10.87 -20.21
CA SER A 315 27.74 -11.43 -20.21
C SER A 315 28.25 -11.78 -18.81
N ARG A 316 27.73 -11.10 -17.78
CA ARG A 316 28.02 -11.35 -16.36
C ARG A 316 27.27 -12.54 -15.77
N PHE A 317 26.25 -13.07 -16.46
CA PHE A 317 25.38 -14.15 -15.97
C PHE A 317 25.16 -15.26 -17.03
N PRO A 318 26.17 -16.13 -17.28
CA PRO A 318 26.13 -17.12 -18.36
C PRO A 318 24.98 -18.12 -18.30
N ASP A 319 24.47 -18.43 -17.10
CA ASP A 319 23.34 -19.35 -16.93
C ASP A 319 22.01 -18.75 -17.40
N LEU A 320 21.80 -17.45 -17.16
CA LEU A 320 20.67 -16.70 -17.70
C LEU A 320 20.75 -16.58 -19.23
N GLN A 321 21.96 -16.45 -19.78
CA GLN A 321 22.16 -16.38 -21.23
C GLN A 321 21.60 -17.60 -21.96
N LYS A 322 21.78 -18.82 -21.39
CA LYS A 322 21.18 -20.05 -21.93
C LYS A 322 19.66 -20.04 -21.79
N HIS A 323 19.14 -19.63 -20.64
CA HIS A 323 17.70 -19.57 -20.37
C HIS A 323 16.96 -18.64 -21.35
N PHE A 324 17.41 -17.39 -21.48
CA PHE A 324 16.82 -16.41 -22.39
C PHE A 324 16.88 -16.87 -23.86
N LYS A 325 17.97 -17.52 -24.27
CA LYS A 325 18.08 -18.08 -25.62
C LYS A 325 17.03 -19.16 -25.89
N MET A 326 16.83 -20.10 -24.96
CA MET A 326 15.79 -21.14 -25.08
C MET A 326 14.38 -20.55 -25.13
N MET A 327 14.10 -19.48 -24.37
CA MET A 327 12.81 -18.78 -24.44
C MET A 327 12.56 -18.18 -25.82
N ALA A 328 13.54 -17.45 -26.38
CA ALA A 328 13.41 -16.85 -27.72
C ALA A 328 13.26 -17.91 -28.84
N GLU A 329 13.92 -19.06 -28.71
CA GLU A 329 13.75 -20.20 -29.62
C GLU A 329 12.32 -20.79 -29.52
N SER A 330 11.74 -20.86 -28.32
CA SER A 330 10.33 -21.27 -28.13
C SER A 330 9.35 -20.27 -28.75
N SER A 331 9.50 -18.97 -28.46
CA SER A 331 8.63 -17.91 -29.00
C SER A 331 8.66 -17.84 -30.53
N LEU A 332 9.82 -18.11 -31.15
CA LEU A 332 9.92 -18.23 -32.61
C LEU A 332 9.17 -19.45 -33.16
N ASN A 333 9.19 -20.58 -32.46
CA ASN A 333 8.46 -21.78 -32.86
C ASN A 333 6.94 -21.62 -32.70
N ASP A 334 6.49 -20.97 -31.62
CA ASP A 334 5.07 -20.66 -31.41
C ASP A 334 4.51 -19.72 -32.47
N LEU A 335 5.27 -18.69 -32.87
CA LEU A 335 4.89 -17.81 -33.99
C LEU A 335 4.82 -18.55 -35.32
N ARG A 336 5.77 -19.48 -35.58
CA ARG A 336 5.74 -20.33 -36.79
C ARG A 336 4.55 -21.27 -36.80
N LEU A 337 4.24 -21.91 -35.67
CA LEU A 337 3.08 -22.80 -35.52
C LEU A 337 1.77 -22.03 -35.77
N LYS A 338 1.58 -20.87 -35.10
CA LYS A 338 0.39 -20.02 -35.28
C LYS A 338 0.26 -19.50 -36.71
N ALA A 339 1.35 -19.05 -37.34
CA ALA A 339 1.33 -18.65 -38.75
C ALA A 339 0.97 -19.83 -39.69
N SER A 340 1.48 -21.03 -39.42
CA SER A 340 1.19 -22.23 -40.25
C SER A 340 -0.25 -22.76 -40.11
N LEU A 341 -0.90 -22.50 -38.96
CA LEU A 341 -2.30 -22.85 -38.71
C LEU A 341 -3.24 -21.91 -39.47
N LEU A 342 -2.93 -20.61 -39.52
CA LEU A 342 -3.69 -19.63 -40.30
C LEU A 342 -3.66 -19.95 -41.81
N THR A 343 -2.49 -20.31 -42.36
CA THR A 343 -2.35 -20.68 -43.79
C THR A 343 -3.10 -21.95 -44.22
N LYS A 344 -3.71 -22.70 -43.31
CA LYS A 344 -4.53 -23.88 -43.66
C LYS A 344 -6.01 -23.58 -43.83
N VAL A 345 -6.50 -22.42 -43.39
CA VAL A 345 -7.91 -22.04 -43.51
C VAL A 345 -8.21 -21.46 -44.90
N ASP A 346 -7.25 -20.77 -45.51
CA ASP A 346 -7.42 -20.15 -46.84
C ASP A 346 -7.17 -21.11 -48.02
N ALA A 347 -6.80 -22.37 -47.76
CA ALA A 347 -6.41 -23.34 -48.78
C ALA A 347 -7.58 -24.15 -49.40
N GLU A 348 -8.78 -24.10 -48.81
CA GLU A 348 -9.97 -24.80 -49.34
C GLU A 348 -10.91 -23.87 -50.16
N ALA A 349 -10.49 -22.62 -50.42
CA ALA A 349 -11.26 -21.62 -51.18
C ALA A 349 -10.58 -21.18 -52.50
N ALA A 350 -10.00 -22.12 -53.25
CA ALA A 350 -9.41 -21.84 -54.56
C ALA A 350 -9.72 -22.94 -55.61
N THR A 351 -10.75 -22.71 -56.43
CA THR A 351 -11.09 -23.57 -57.58
C THR A 351 -10.02 -23.44 -58.68
N PRO A 352 -9.47 -24.54 -59.22
CA PRO A 352 -8.42 -24.48 -60.25
C PRO A 352 -8.98 -24.18 -61.64
N ALA A 353 -8.18 -23.48 -62.46
CA ALA A 353 -8.50 -23.21 -63.86
C ALA A 353 -8.28 -24.43 -64.77
N ILE A 354 -9.24 -24.68 -65.67
CA ILE A 354 -9.30 -25.79 -66.64
C ILE A 354 -8.62 -25.35 -67.96
N PRO A 355 -7.78 -26.21 -68.60
CA PRO A 355 -8.18 -26.90 -69.85
C PRO A 355 -7.48 -28.27 -70.09
N PRO A 356 -7.90 -29.07 -71.10
CA PRO A 356 -9.28 -29.48 -71.45
C PRO A 356 -9.42 -31.01 -71.70
N GLU A 357 -10.61 -31.44 -72.16
CA GLU A 357 -10.92 -32.70 -72.91
C GLU A 357 -11.00 -34.10 -72.23
N SER A 358 -12.25 -34.45 -71.88
CA SER A 358 -12.96 -35.66 -72.40
C SER A 358 -12.60 -37.06 -71.81
N PRO A 359 -13.42 -38.13 -72.04
CA PRO A 359 -14.36 -38.56 -71.00
C PRO A 359 -14.36 -40.08 -70.73
N THR A 360 -15.40 -40.54 -70.01
CA THR A 360 -15.96 -41.92 -69.90
C THR A 360 -15.69 -42.76 -68.64
N ASP A 361 -16.75 -42.83 -67.83
CA ASP A 361 -17.49 -44.05 -67.49
C ASP A 361 -17.20 -44.91 -66.24
N THR A 362 -17.87 -44.50 -65.14
CA THR A 362 -18.85 -45.31 -64.37
C THR A 362 -18.35 -46.58 -63.61
N PRO A 363 -19.19 -47.29 -62.81
CA PRO A 363 -19.36 -46.96 -61.39
C PRO A 363 -19.39 -48.23 -60.50
N SER A 364 -20.20 -48.19 -59.42
CA SER A 364 -20.53 -49.24 -58.44
C SER A 364 -19.49 -49.43 -57.33
N ASP A 365 -19.79 -49.74 -56.07
CA ASP A 365 -20.97 -49.84 -55.18
C ASP A 365 -20.32 -50.28 -53.81
N GLU A 366 -20.88 -50.29 -52.61
CA GLU A 366 -22.25 -50.19 -52.08
C GLU A 366 -22.14 -49.77 -50.58
N VAL A 367 -23.11 -48.97 -50.06
CA VAL A 367 -24.03 -49.27 -48.92
C VAL A 367 -23.43 -49.86 -47.61
N SER A 368 -23.78 -49.47 -46.36
CA SER A 368 -24.84 -48.64 -45.71
C SER A 368 -24.28 -48.13 -44.36
N SER A 369 -24.93 -47.37 -43.45
CA SER A 369 -26.32 -46.91 -43.20
C SER A 369 -26.22 -45.69 -42.25
N THR A 370 -26.74 -44.49 -42.55
CA THR A 370 -28.13 -44.00 -42.30
C THR A 370 -28.59 -44.05 -40.83
N LEU A 371 -29.34 -43.09 -40.26
CA LEU A 371 -29.85 -41.72 -40.58
C LEU A 371 -30.17 -41.07 -39.19
N ALA A 372 -29.91 -39.78 -38.90
CA ALA A 372 -30.72 -38.57 -39.21
C ALA A 372 -32.11 -38.53 -38.51
N ASN A 373 -32.85 -37.42 -38.33
CA ASN A 373 -33.00 -36.13 -39.03
C ASN A 373 -33.35 -35.01 -38.00
N ALA A 374 -33.08 -33.71 -38.22
CA ALA A 374 -33.78 -32.72 -39.08
C ALA A 374 -35.27 -32.50 -38.70
N ALA A 375 -35.89 -31.31 -38.82
CA ALA A 375 -35.70 -30.30 -39.88
C ALA A 375 -36.08 -28.83 -39.53
N THR A 376 -35.87 -27.97 -40.53
CA THR A 376 -36.10 -26.51 -40.74
C THR A 376 -37.59 -26.19 -41.09
N PRO A 377 -38.05 -25.06 -41.73
CA PRO A 377 -37.40 -23.84 -42.28
C PRO A 377 -38.12 -22.44 -42.21
N ILE A 378 -37.34 -21.37 -42.48
CA ILE A 378 -37.55 -20.15 -43.35
C ILE A 378 -38.90 -19.38 -43.37
N THR A 379 -38.87 -18.04 -43.20
CA THR A 379 -39.32 -17.01 -44.20
C THR A 379 -39.04 -15.55 -43.76
N LEU A 380 -39.14 -14.59 -44.70
CA LEU A 380 -38.72 -13.18 -44.59
C LEU A 380 -39.88 -12.21 -44.93
N ASP A 381 -40.13 -11.17 -44.11
CA ASP A 381 -40.93 -9.93 -44.36
C ASP A 381 -41.08 -9.13 -43.02
N SER A 382 -41.44 -7.83 -42.91
CA SER A 382 -41.38 -6.66 -43.82
C SER A 382 -41.47 -5.30 -43.07
N VAL A 383 -40.86 -4.24 -43.63
CA VAL A 383 -41.32 -2.83 -43.85
C VAL A 383 -42.41 -2.22 -42.89
N CYS A 384 -42.35 -1.01 -42.29
CA CYS A 384 -41.55 0.24 -42.47
C CYS A 384 -41.56 1.20 -41.23
N SER A 385 -40.51 2.05 -41.10
CA SER A 385 -40.44 3.51 -40.76
C SER A 385 -41.45 4.21 -39.80
N THR A 386 -41.06 5.18 -38.95
CA THR A 386 -40.52 6.51 -39.34
C THR A 386 -39.82 7.32 -38.20
N THR A 387 -38.55 7.71 -38.44
CA THR A 387 -37.93 9.05 -38.37
C THR A 387 -38.32 10.12 -37.32
N SER A 388 -37.32 10.74 -36.67
CA SER A 388 -36.89 12.15 -36.94
C SER A 388 -35.62 12.57 -36.19
N ASP A 389 -34.78 13.38 -36.84
CA ASP A 389 -33.49 13.91 -36.37
C ASP A 389 -33.62 15.16 -35.47
N GLN A 390 -32.56 15.55 -34.75
CA GLN A 390 -31.68 16.66 -35.17
C GLN A 390 -30.54 17.00 -34.17
N ASP A 391 -29.36 17.22 -34.74
CA ASP A 391 -28.22 17.96 -34.17
C ASP A 391 -28.07 19.29 -34.95
N PRO A 392 -27.85 20.45 -34.28
CA PRO A 392 -27.39 21.64 -34.96
C PRO A 392 -26.11 22.27 -34.34
N THR A 393 -24.97 21.78 -34.84
CA THR A 393 -23.90 22.56 -35.49
C THR A 393 -22.97 23.55 -34.74
N LEU A 394 -21.74 23.59 -35.28
CA LEU A 394 -20.52 24.30 -34.85
C LEU A 394 -20.43 25.78 -35.29
N LEU A 395 -19.43 26.48 -34.71
CA LEU A 395 -18.45 27.45 -35.30
C LEU A 395 -18.35 28.80 -34.53
N PRO A 396 -17.26 29.60 -34.66
CA PRO A 396 -15.91 29.36 -35.22
C PRO A 396 -14.74 29.77 -34.26
N PRO A 397 -13.45 29.61 -34.65
CA PRO A 397 -12.29 30.01 -33.82
C PRO A 397 -11.69 31.38 -34.21
N THR A 398 -11.08 32.14 -33.27
CA THR A 398 -9.95 33.06 -33.59
C THR A 398 -9.18 33.69 -32.40
N THR A 399 -7.87 33.88 -32.63
CA THR A 399 -6.94 34.89 -32.06
C THR A 399 -6.47 34.83 -30.60
N ALA A 400 -5.27 35.39 -30.37
CA ALA A 400 -4.42 35.18 -29.20
C ALA A 400 -4.18 36.45 -28.36
N ASN A 401 -3.66 36.23 -27.14
CA ASN A 401 -3.06 37.18 -26.20
C ASN A 401 -3.95 38.28 -25.59
N VAL A 402 -4.21 38.20 -24.28
CA VAL A 402 -3.72 39.15 -23.24
C VAL A 402 -3.73 38.44 -21.86
N LEU A 403 -2.90 38.94 -20.93
CA LEU A 403 -2.44 38.37 -19.66
C LEU A 403 -3.40 38.39 -18.44
N LYS A 404 -3.13 37.43 -17.53
CA LYS A 404 -3.05 37.50 -16.04
C LYS A 404 -4.22 37.06 -15.13
N THR A 405 -3.79 36.29 -14.10
CA THR A 405 -4.34 36.10 -12.72
C THR A 405 -5.77 35.58 -12.59
N THR A 406 -6.03 34.38 -12.08
CA THR A 406 -5.80 33.97 -10.67
C THR A 406 -5.61 32.44 -10.49
N GLU A 407 -5.17 32.02 -9.30
CA GLU A 407 -4.86 30.62 -8.95
C GLU A 407 -6.10 29.73 -8.80
N THR A 408 -6.03 28.48 -9.29
CA THR A 408 -6.84 27.37 -8.73
C THR A 408 -5.98 26.12 -8.48
N ARG A 409 -6.01 25.64 -7.23
CA ARG A 409 -5.25 24.47 -6.76
C ARG A 409 -5.77 23.18 -7.40
N ARG A 410 -4.98 22.53 -8.25
CA ARG A 410 -5.13 21.09 -8.53
C ARG A 410 -4.49 20.28 -7.39
N ARG A 411 -5.30 19.67 -6.52
CA ARG A 411 -4.83 18.67 -5.54
C ARG A 411 -4.84 17.28 -6.18
N ARG A 412 -3.69 16.62 -6.19
CA ARG A 412 -3.57 15.18 -6.49
C ARG A 412 -4.01 14.37 -5.27
N ALA A 413 -4.71 13.25 -5.51
CA ALA A 413 -4.91 12.22 -4.50
C ALA A 413 -3.61 11.39 -4.30
N SER A 414 -3.36 10.95 -3.08
CA SER A 414 -2.16 10.20 -2.71
C SER A 414 -2.46 8.70 -2.68
N ILE A 415 -1.94 7.96 -3.66
CA ILE A 415 -2.10 6.50 -3.75
C ILE A 415 -1.01 5.82 -2.90
N ALA A 416 -1.36 4.81 -2.11
CA ALA A 416 -0.42 4.04 -1.28
C ALA A 416 -0.28 2.58 -1.76
N ILE A 417 0.82 2.28 -2.46
CA ILE A 417 1.11 0.96 -3.06
C ILE A 417 1.90 0.09 -2.07
N TRP A 418 1.32 -1.01 -1.55
CA TRP A 418 2.10 -2.09 -0.91
C TRP A 418 1.38 -3.45 -1.00
N SER A 419 1.91 -4.38 -1.81
CA SER A 419 1.85 -5.84 -1.60
C SER A 419 2.74 -6.58 -2.61
N ASP A 420 3.97 -6.93 -2.25
CA ASP A 420 4.78 -7.96 -2.95
C ASP A 420 4.76 -9.27 -2.13
N PRO A 421 4.30 -10.40 -2.69
CA PRO A 421 4.28 -11.68 -2.00
C PRO A 421 5.65 -12.28 -1.64
N ASN A 422 6.73 -11.93 -2.35
CA ASN A 422 8.03 -12.63 -2.23
C ASN A 422 8.78 -12.29 -0.94
N LEU A 423 8.55 -11.10 -0.37
CA LEU A 423 9.13 -10.70 0.92
C LEU A 423 8.65 -11.55 2.11
N VAL A 424 7.51 -12.23 1.99
CA VAL A 424 7.00 -13.16 3.02
C VAL A 424 7.69 -14.53 2.93
N ALA A 425 8.18 -14.92 1.74
CA ALA A 425 8.84 -16.21 1.53
C ALA A 425 10.34 -16.19 1.92
N LEU A 426 11.01 -15.04 1.83
CA LEU A 426 12.41 -14.87 2.23
C LEU A 426 12.62 -14.92 3.75
N ALA A 427 11.65 -14.45 4.54
CA ALA A 427 11.73 -14.47 6.01
C ALA A 427 11.73 -15.91 6.61
N ASN A 428 11.17 -16.89 5.88
CA ASN A 428 10.96 -18.25 6.39
C ASN A 428 11.97 -19.29 5.88
N ARG A 429 13.04 -18.88 5.16
CA ARG A 429 13.94 -19.83 4.48
C ARG A 429 15.26 -20.17 5.18
N ASN A 430 15.58 -19.52 6.30
CA ASN A 430 16.82 -19.73 7.06
C ASN A 430 16.65 -20.53 8.37
N ILE A 431 15.79 -21.54 8.37
CA ILE A 431 15.86 -22.63 9.35
C ILE A 431 16.39 -23.87 8.63
N LYS A 432 17.71 -24.03 8.66
CA LYS A 432 18.40 -25.29 8.33
C LYS A 432 19.44 -25.55 9.42
N GLU A 433 19.29 -26.67 10.10
CA GLU A 433 20.17 -27.08 11.19
C GLU A 433 21.63 -27.22 10.71
N PRO A 434 22.61 -26.73 11.49
CA PRO A 434 24.00 -27.10 11.32
C PRO A 434 24.43 -28.09 12.42
N ALA A 435 24.60 -29.36 12.04
CA ALA A 435 25.39 -30.28 12.84
C ALA A 435 26.85 -29.79 12.92
N LYS A 436 27.30 -29.38 14.10
CA LYS A 436 28.72 -29.30 14.49
C LYS A 436 28.89 -29.22 16.01
N GLU A 437 28.80 -30.39 16.63
CA GLU A 437 29.45 -30.63 17.93
C GLU A 437 30.96 -30.32 17.86
N SER A 438 31.60 -30.17 19.04
CA SER A 438 33.04 -30.29 19.35
C SER A 438 33.81 -29.07 19.88
N LYS A 439 33.24 -27.85 19.94
CA LYS A 439 33.94 -26.68 20.57
C LYS A 439 33.13 -25.86 21.59
N LEU A 440 32.01 -26.41 22.08
CA LEU A 440 31.17 -25.75 23.09
C LEU A 440 30.91 -26.63 24.33
N LYS A 441 31.94 -27.39 24.77
CA LYS A 441 31.87 -28.28 25.96
C LYS A 441 32.73 -27.84 27.15
N GLU A 442 33.54 -26.79 27.05
CA GLU A 442 34.43 -26.33 28.14
C GLU A 442 34.03 -24.96 28.74
N THR A 443 32.84 -24.44 28.40
CA THR A 443 32.35 -23.15 28.95
C THR A 443 30.88 -23.21 29.41
N ILE A 444 30.29 -24.41 29.43
CA ILE A 444 28.91 -24.67 29.88
C ILE A 444 28.91 -25.66 31.06
N GLU A 445 29.76 -25.40 32.06
CA GLU A 445 29.75 -26.10 33.36
C GLU A 445 29.66 -25.12 34.56
N GLN A 446 29.38 -23.83 34.33
CA GLN A 446 29.33 -22.81 35.40
C GLN A 446 28.03 -22.00 35.51
N HIS A 447 27.01 -22.27 34.70
CA HIS A 447 25.67 -21.70 34.86
C HIS A 447 24.60 -22.79 34.76
N GLN A 448 24.42 -23.49 35.88
CA GLN A 448 23.33 -24.45 36.08
C GLN A 448 21.98 -23.73 36.26
N ASP A 449 20.93 -24.33 35.72
CA ASP A 449 19.53 -24.27 36.13
C ASP A 449 19.06 -23.10 37.00
N THR A 450 18.40 -22.12 36.37
CA THR A 450 17.25 -21.44 36.98
C THR A 450 15.96 -21.86 36.28
N VAL A 451 15.60 -23.13 36.45
CA VAL A 451 14.21 -23.56 36.35
C VAL A 451 13.41 -22.66 37.30
N MET A 452 12.43 -21.92 36.78
CA MET A 452 11.47 -21.22 37.65
C MET A 452 10.63 -22.26 38.38
N LYS A 453 11.08 -22.64 39.59
CA LYS A 453 10.25 -23.38 40.53
C LYS A 453 8.93 -22.62 40.74
N PRO A 454 7.79 -23.31 40.89
CA PRO A 454 6.58 -22.65 41.38
C PRO A 454 6.90 -21.99 42.73
N PRO A 455 6.45 -20.75 42.99
CA PRO A 455 6.77 -20.04 44.22
C PRO A 455 6.32 -20.85 45.44
N GLU A 456 7.18 -20.94 46.45
CA GLU A 456 6.89 -21.68 47.68
C GLU A 456 5.72 -21.01 48.42
N TYR A 457 4.64 -21.76 48.65
CA TYR A 457 3.38 -21.22 49.15
C TYR A 457 3.47 -20.81 50.62
N ALA A 458 3.25 -19.52 50.89
CA ALA A 458 3.20 -18.96 52.24
C ALA A 458 1.84 -19.22 52.94
N GLY A 459 1.56 -20.50 53.23
CA GLY A 459 0.50 -20.93 54.14
C GLY A 459 -0.93 -20.96 53.59
N ASP A 460 -1.77 -21.80 54.21
CA ASP A 460 -3.23 -21.79 53.99
C ASP A 460 -3.86 -20.56 54.67
N GLY A 461 -3.92 -19.45 53.92
CA GLY A 461 -4.63 -18.25 54.35
C GLY A 461 -6.10 -18.53 54.68
N LYS A 462 -6.70 -17.67 55.54
CA LYS A 462 -8.11 -17.76 56.01
C LYS A 462 -9.12 -17.41 54.90
N PHE A 463 -9.11 -18.19 53.83
CA PHE A 463 -9.90 -17.99 52.62
C PHE A 463 -11.40 -18.30 52.81
N GLU A 464 -11.77 -18.88 53.94
CA GLU A 464 -13.14 -19.25 54.31
C GLU A 464 -14.01 -18.06 54.74
N LEU A 465 -13.44 -16.85 54.79
CA LEU A 465 -14.16 -15.60 55.12
C LEU A 465 -14.94 -15.01 53.94
N PHE A 466 -14.69 -15.44 52.70
CA PHE A 466 -15.36 -14.93 51.50
C PHE A 466 -16.28 -15.98 50.88
N ASN A 467 -17.55 -15.61 50.67
CA ASN A 467 -18.47 -16.38 49.83
C ASN A 467 -17.91 -16.43 48.39
N GLN A 468 -17.97 -17.61 47.75
CA GLN A 468 -17.55 -17.82 46.36
C GLN A 468 -18.26 -16.85 45.39
N ASP A 469 -19.53 -16.50 45.61
CA ASP A 469 -20.26 -15.52 44.80
C ASP A 469 -19.73 -14.08 44.91
N VAL A 470 -19.19 -13.73 46.07
CA VAL A 470 -18.56 -12.42 46.29
C VAL A 470 -17.18 -12.41 45.66
N LEU A 471 -16.46 -13.52 45.78
CA LEU A 471 -15.13 -13.69 45.21
C LEU A 471 -15.15 -13.70 43.67
N SER A 472 -16.10 -14.38 43.03
CA SER A 472 -16.25 -14.36 41.56
C SER A 472 -16.56 -12.95 41.05
N ARG A 473 -17.45 -12.21 41.73
CA ARG A 473 -17.69 -10.79 41.43
C ARG A 473 -16.43 -9.94 41.56
N ILE A 474 -15.65 -10.11 42.64
CA ILE A 474 -14.39 -9.37 42.81
C ILE A 474 -13.42 -9.68 41.66
N ILE A 475 -13.19 -10.96 41.34
CA ILE A 475 -12.23 -11.34 40.29
C ILE A 475 -12.69 -10.86 38.90
N ASN A 476 -13.99 -10.85 38.61
CA ASN A 476 -14.51 -10.34 37.34
C ASN A 476 -14.40 -8.80 37.19
N TYR A 477 -14.02 -8.07 38.23
CA TYR A 477 -13.63 -6.65 38.16
C TYR A 477 -12.10 -6.44 38.10
N LEU A 478 -11.29 -7.49 38.15
CA LEU A 478 -9.83 -7.41 38.06
C LEU A 478 -9.34 -7.58 36.62
N ASP A 479 -8.23 -6.92 36.29
CA ASP A 479 -7.52 -7.14 35.03
C ASP A 479 -6.76 -8.47 35.05
N PHE A 480 -6.48 -9.03 33.86
CA PHE A 480 -5.85 -10.34 33.74
C PHE A 480 -4.55 -10.48 34.56
N SER A 481 -3.71 -9.44 34.64
CA SER A 481 -2.49 -9.46 35.45
C SER A 481 -2.79 -9.64 36.95
N SER A 482 -3.77 -8.91 37.48
CA SER A 482 -4.19 -9.05 38.88
C SER A 482 -4.80 -10.42 39.17
N ILE A 483 -5.52 -11.04 38.23
CA ILE A 483 -6.06 -12.40 38.41
C ILE A 483 -4.93 -13.44 38.47
N ILE A 484 -3.90 -13.30 37.62
CA ILE A 484 -2.71 -14.18 37.69
C ILE A 484 -1.94 -13.96 39.00
N GLN A 485 -1.76 -12.72 39.46
CA GLN A 485 -1.16 -12.44 40.76
C GLN A 485 -1.97 -13.06 41.91
N PHE A 486 -3.30 -12.94 41.88
CA PHE A 486 -4.20 -13.59 42.82
C PHE A 486 -4.03 -15.12 42.83
N SER A 487 -3.89 -15.76 41.66
CA SER A 487 -3.62 -17.21 41.55
C SER A 487 -2.26 -17.65 42.14
N ALA A 488 -1.35 -16.69 42.39
CA ALA A 488 -0.07 -16.93 43.04
C ALA A 488 -0.13 -16.79 44.59
N VAL A 489 -1.18 -16.17 45.15
CA VAL A 489 -1.30 -15.91 46.60
C VAL A 489 -1.47 -17.20 47.42
N SER A 490 -2.29 -18.14 46.97
CA SER A 490 -2.48 -19.43 47.65
C SER A 490 -2.94 -20.53 46.71
N LYS A 491 -2.83 -21.79 47.16
CA LYS A 491 -3.36 -22.95 46.42
C LYS A 491 -4.87 -22.86 46.22
N LYS A 492 -5.63 -22.42 47.24
CA LYS A 492 -7.09 -22.18 47.15
C LYS A 492 -7.43 -21.10 46.10
N CYS A 493 -6.65 -20.02 46.03
CA CYS A 493 -6.83 -18.98 45.00
C CYS A 493 -6.63 -19.54 43.58
N ARG A 494 -5.58 -20.35 43.37
CA ARG A 494 -5.32 -21.00 42.09
C ARG A 494 -6.42 -21.97 41.68
N GLU A 495 -6.83 -22.84 42.60
CA GLU A 495 -7.92 -23.80 42.36
C GLU A 495 -9.24 -23.07 42.05
N PHE A 496 -9.50 -21.91 42.67
CA PHE A 496 -10.68 -21.08 42.35
C PHE A 496 -10.61 -20.48 40.94
N VAL A 497 -9.46 -19.92 40.53
CA VAL A 497 -9.28 -19.41 39.15
C VAL A 497 -9.39 -20.53 38.11
N GLN A 498 -8.85 -21.71 38.41
CA GLN A 498 -8.81 -22.84 37.46
C GLN A 498 -10.12 -23.64 37.35
N LYS A 499 -11.01 -23.57 38.35
CA LYS A 499 -12.25 -24.35 38.42
C LYS A 499 -13.53 -23.54 38.61
N GLY A 500 -13.44 -22.21 38.76
CA GLY A 500 -14.61 -21.35 38.97
C GLY A 500 -15.37 -21.10 37.67
N ASP A 501 -16.58 -21.66 37.55
CA ASP A 501 -17.43 -21.55 36.35
C ASP A 501 -17.80 -20.12 35.96
N THR A 502 -17.83 -19.20 36.93
CA THR A 502 -18.20 -17.79 36.76
C THR A 502 -17.01 -16.86 36.56
N VAL A 503 -15.78 -17.40 36.46
CA VAL A 503 -14.51 -16.66 36.43
C VAL A 503 -13.78 -16.92 35.11
N MET A 504 -12.98 -15.96 34.64
CA MET A 504 -12.24 -16.04 33.36
C MET A 504 -13.15 -16.20 32.12
N GLN A 505 -14.40 -15.73 32.16
CA GLN A 505 -15.28 -15.73 30.98
C GLN A 505 -14.87 -14.66 29.95
N HIS A 506 -14.28 -13.56 30.42
CA HIS A 506 -13.72 -12.48 29.61
C HIS A 506 -12.22 -12.41 29.89
N ILE A 507 -11.40 -12.53 28.85
CA ILE A 507 -9.94 -12.46 28.97
C ILE A 507 -9.40 -11.42 27.98
N ASP A 508 -8.77 -10.38 28.51
CA ASP A 508 -8.03 -9.40 27.71
C ASP A 508 -6.52 -9.62 27.86
N LEU A 509 -5.88 -10.00 26.75
CA LEU A 509 -4.44 -10.18 26.63
C LEU A 509 -3.76 -9.08 25.81
N SER A 510 -4.50 -8.08 25.32
CA SER A 510 -3.99 -6.97 24.50
C SER A 510 -2.87 -6.19 25.19
N HIS A 511 -2.93 -6.04 26.52
CA HIS A 511 -1.87 -5.42 27.33
C HIS A 511 -0.51 -6.14 27.26
N LEU A 512 -0.49 -7.42 26.90
CA LEU A 512 0.70 -8.26 26.78
C LEU A 512 1.18 -8.43 25.33
N ASN A 513 0.57 -7.71 24.37
CA ASN A 513 0.79 -7.79 22.92
C ASN A 513 2.25 -7.93 22.44
N LYS A 514 3.20 -7.22 23.05
CA LYS A 514 4.63 -7.24 22.71
C LYS A 514 5.39 -8.47 23.21
N ARG A 515 4.80 -9.28 24.09
CA ARG A 515 5.42 -10.43 24.76
C ARG A 515 4.71 -11.75 24.48
N ILE A 516 3.47 -11.72 24.01
CA ILE A 516 2.73 -12.94 23.66
C ILE A 516 3.29 -13.54 22.37
N THR A 517 3.84 -14.73 22.52
CA THR A 517 4.21 -15.69 21.47
C THR A 517 3.42 -16.98 21.69
N ASP A 518 3.47 -17.91 20.74
CA ASP A 518 2.78 -19.21 20.83
C ASP A 518 3.04 -19.95 22.16
N ASN A 519 4.31 -20.05 22.58
CA ASN A 519 4.68 -20.67 23.86
C ASN A 519 4.14 -19.92 25.10
N ALA A 520 3.93 -18.60 25.00
CA ALA A 520 3.36 -17.81 26.09
C ALA A 520 1.85 -18.05 26.19
N LEU A 521 1.15 -18.27 25.07
CA LEU A 521 -0.25 -18.71 25.08
C LEU A 521 -0.39 -20.08 25.74
N ASP A 522 0.45 -21.06 25.40
CA ASP A 522 0.42 -22.38 26.02
C ASP A 522 0.58 -22.29 27.55
N GLN A 523 1.49 -21.43 28.04
CA GLN A 523 1.66 -21.17 29.47
C GLN A 523 0.45 -20.47 30.09
N ILE A 524 -0.09 -19.42 29.44
CA ILE A 524 -1.28 -18.70 29.89
C ILE A 524 -2.48 -19.64 30.02
N MET A 525 -2.72 -20.50 29.02
CA MET A 525 -3.79 -21.50 29.06
C MET A 525 -3.58 -22.52 30.18
N SER A 526 -2.35 -22.97 30.42
CA SER A 526 -2.04 -23.86 31.56
C SER A 526 -2.33 -23.22 32.93
N LEU A 527 -2.27 -21.89 33.03
CA LEU A 527 -2.61 -21.14 34.24
C LEU A 527 -4.14 -20.98 34.40
N ILE A 528 -4.85 -20.70 33.30
CA ILE A 528 -6.32 -20.55 33.27
C ILE A 528 -7.03 -21.89 33.51
N GLY A 529 -6.45 -23.01 33.03
CA GLY A 529 -7.03 -24.34 33.15
C GLY A 529 -8.01 -24.63 32.01
N ASP A 530 -9.26 -24.96 32.34
CA ASP A 530 -10.28 -25.30 31.33
C ASP A 530 -10.74 -24.06 30.54
N GLY A 531 -10.32 -23.98 29.28
CA GLY A 531 -10.68 -22.91 28.35
C GLY A 531 -12.14 -22.93 27.89
N ALA A 532 -12.89 -24.01 28.14
CA ALA A 532 -14.30 -24.11 27.74
C ALA A 532 -15.23 -23.10 28.46
N ARG A 533 -14.74 -22.40 29.48
CA ARG A 533 -15.44 -21.30 30.17
C ARG A 533 -15.30 -19.94 29.48
N ILE A 534 -14.29 -19.75 28.64
CA ILE A 534 -13.99 -18.46 27.99
C ILE A 534 -15.04 -18.21 26.91
N LYS A 535 -15.69 -17.05 27.00
CA LYS A 535 -16.68 -16.56 26.03
C LYS A 535 -16.12 -15.42 25.21
N GLU A 536 -15.35 -14.54 25.83
CA GLU A 536 -14.78 -13.36 25.18
C GLU A 536 -13.27 -13.36 25.36
N LEU A 537 -12.55 -13.28 24.24
CA LEU A 537 -11.09 -13.27 24.22
C LEU A 537 -10.59 -12.11 23.35
N ASN A 538 -9.75 -11.25 23.94
CA ASN A 538 -9.05 -10.20 23.22
C ASN A 538 -7.56 -10.54 23.09
N LEU A 539 -7.12 -10.75 21.84
CA LEU A 539 -5.73 -10.95 21.43
C LEU A 539 -5.21 -9.77 20.60
N SER A 540 -5.89 -8.62 20.64
CA SER A 540 -5.54 -7.50 19.77
C SER A 540 -4.09 -7.07 19.94
N GLN A 541 -3.47 -6.72 18.81
CA GLN A 541 -2.08 -6.33 18.65
C GLN A 541 -1.06 -7.43 18.99
N CYS A 542 -1.46 -8.68 19.27
CA CYS A 542 -0.52 -9.77 19.53
C CYS A 542 0.19 -10.23 18.23
N PHE A 543 1.18 -9.43 17.80
CA PHE A 543 1.83 -9.54 16.49
C PHE A 543 2.57 -10.86 16.23
N TYR A 544 2.91 -11.61 17.28
CA TYR A 544 3.76 -12.80 17.22
C TYR A 544 3.01 -14.15 17.37
N ILE A 545 1.68 -14.14 17.39
CA ILE A 545 0.88 -15.39 17.37
C ILE A 545 0.84 -15.95 15.94
N THR A 546 1.26 -17.20 15.77
CA THR A 546 1.20 -17.90 14.47
C THR A 546 -0.05 -18.76 14.34
N ASP A 547 -0.34 -19.26 13.12
CA ASP A 547 -1.43 -20.21 12.89
C ASP A 547 -1.32 -21.46 13.79
N ASP A 548 -0.09 -21.92 14.11
CA ASP A 548 0.13 -23.14 14.90
C ASP A 548 -0.11 -22.92 16.40
N GLY A 549 0.27 -21.75 16.94
CA GLY A 549 -0.07 -21.35 18.31
C GLY A 549 -1.56 -21.06 18.47
N PHE A 550 -2.15 -20.41 17.46
CA PHE A 550 -3.57 -20.14 17.40
C PHE A 550 -4.41 -21.43 17.33
N GLN A 551 -3.96 -22.45 16.60
CA GLN A 551 -4.63 -23.76 16.58
C GLN A 551 -4.72 -24.38 17.98
N ARG A 552 -3.59 -24.48 18.70
CA ARG A 552 -3.55 -25.06 20.07
C ARG A 552 -4.43 -24.29 21.06
N LEU A 553 -4.59 -22.99 20.83
CA LEU A 553 -5.51 -22.15 21.57
C LEU A 553 -6.96 -22.48 21.22
N MET A 554 -7.34 -22.50 19.93
CA MET A 554 -8.71 -22.80 19.50
C MET A 554 -9.17 -24.22 19.88
N ASP A 555 -8.26 -25.19 19.95
CA ASP A 555 -8.55 -26.56 20.44
C ASP A 555 -9.04 -26.58 21.90
N GLN A 556 -8.83 -25.51 22.67
CA GLN A 556 -9.23 -25.37 24.07
C GLN A 556 -10.42 -24.42 24.27
N LEU A 557 -10.95 -23.78 23.21
CA LEU A 557 -11.93 -22.69 23.28
C LEU A 557 -13.25 -22.96 22.53
N PRO A 558 -13.98 -24.06 22.83
CA PRO A 558 -15.17 -24.47 22.08
C PRO A 558 -16.40 -23.55 22.26
N ASN A 559 -16.42 -22.71 23.29
CA ASN A 559 -17.58 -21.87 23.67
C ASN A 559 -17.36 -20.36 23.45
N VAL A 560 -16.30 -19.95 22.74
CA VAL A 560 -16.07 -18.52 22.47
C VAL A 560 -17.19 -17.93 21.62
N GLU A 561 -17.77 -16.85 22.13
CA GLU A 561 -18.86 -16.06 21.56
C GLU A 561 -18.33 -14.76 20.92
N SER A 562 -17.19 -14.22 21.39
CA SER A 562 -16.57 -12.97 20.91
C SER A 562 -15.05 -13.10 20.85
N LEU A 563 -14.44 -12.77 19.71
CA LEU A 563 -12.99 -12.86 19.51
C LEU A 563 -12.44 -11.61 18.81
N ASP A 564 -11.46 -10.95 19.45
CA ASP A 564 -10.73 -9.83 18.85
C ASP A 564 -9.30 -10.27 18.49
N LEU A 565 -9.02 -10.28 17.18
CA LEU A 565 -7.72 -10.59 16.58
C LEU A 565 -7.13 -9.37 15.84
N ASN A 566 -7.61 -8.16 16.13
CA ASN A 566 -7.17 -6.93 15.48
C ASN A 566 -5.64 -6.83 15.49
N SER A 567 -5.04 -6.65 14.32
CA SER A 567 -3.60 -6.49 14.11
C SER A 567 -2.76 -7.74 14.45
N CYS A 568 -3.34 -8.94 14.50
CA CYS A 568 -2.61 -10.21 14.56
C CYS A 568 -1.97 -10.55 13.19
N TRP A 569 -0.89 -9.84 12.83
CA TRP A 569 -0.31 -9.83 11.47
C TRP A 569 0.25 -11.16 10.97
N LEU A 570 0.48 -12.15 11.84
CA LEU A 570 1.04 -13.44 11.44
C LEU A 570 -0.01 -14.50 11.07
N LEU A 571 -1.25 -14.38 11.57
CA LEU A 571 -2.37 -15.27 11.26
C LEU A 571 -2.75 -15.20 9.77
N THR A 572 -3.15 -16.34 9.19
CA THR A 572 -3.50 -16.47 7.78
C THR A 572 -4.91 -17.04 7.57
N ASP A 573 -5.29 -17.25 6.31
CA ASP A 573 -6.52 -17.96 5.92
C ASP A 573 -6.64 -19.37 6.55
N LYS A 574 -5.55 -19.95 7.08
CA LYS A 574 -5.59 -21.18 7.89
C LYS A 574 -6.29 -20.95 9.24
N SER A 575 -5.93 -19.90 9.97
CA SER A 575 -6.55 -19.56 11.26
C SER A 575 -8.06 -19.36 11.17
N LEU A 576 -8.54 -18.80 10.04
CA LEU A 576 -9.98 -18.66 9.80
C LEU A 576 -10.70 -19.99 9.55
N ALA A 577 -10.06 -20.93 8.85
CA ALA A 577 -10.59 -22.28 8.71
C ALA A 577 -10.62 -23.05 10.05
N LEU A 578 -9.72 -22.74 10.98
CA LEU A 578 -9.74 -23.31 12.34
C LEU A 578 -10.91 -22.74 13.17
N LEU A 579 -11.22 -21.44 13.06
CA LEU A 579 -12.39 -20.84 13.71
C LEU A 579 -13.70 -21.53 13.29
N ALA A 580 -13.86 -21.80 11.99
CA ALA A 580 -15.00 -22.51 11.41
C ALA A 580 -15.24 -23.91 12.01
N VAL A 581 -14.18 -24.60 12.44
CA VAL A 581 -14.24 -25.96 12.99
C VAL A 581 -14.38 -25.95 14.51
N ASN A 582 -13.67 -25.05 15.20
CA ASN A 582 -13.50 -25.08 16.65
C ASN A 582 -14.47 -24.16 17.42
N CYS A 583 -14.97 -23.07 16.82
CA CYS A 583 -15.73 -22.03 17.52
C CYS A 583 -17.17 -21.87 16.95
N PRO A 584 -18.06 -22.87 17.09
CA PRO A 584 -19.40 -22.86 16.51
C PRO A 584 -20.37 -21.84 17.16
N ARG A 585 -19.96 -21.20 18.27
CA ARG A 585 -20.75 -20.17 18.98
C ARG A 585 -20.31 -18.74 18.69
N LEU A 586 -19.35 -18.54 17.79
CA LEU A 586 -18.79 -17.22 17.53
C LEU A 586 -19.84 -16.29 16.91
N THR A 587 -20.16 -15.20 17.62
CA THR A 587 -21.13 -14.17 17.22
C THR A 587 -20.46 -12.85 16.86
N ARG A 588 -19.30 -12.54 17.44
CA ARG A 588 -18.53 -11.32 17.15
C ARG A 588 -17.08 -11.66 16.82
N LEU A 589 -16.58 -11.11 15.73
CA LEU A 589 -15.21 -11.33 15.28
C LEU A 589 -14.58 -10.04 14.73
N ASP A 590 -13.45 -9.62 15.32
CA ASP A 590 -12.62 -8.54 14.80
C ASP A 590 -11.34 -9.11 14.16
N LEU A 591 -11.18 -8.88 12.85
CA LEU A 591 -9.99 -9.22 12.05
C LEU A 591 -9.30 -7.96 11.50
N SER A 592 -9.54 -6.79 12.09
CA SER A 592 -9.04 -5.51 11.59
C SER A 592 -7.52 -5.52 11.43
N ASN A 593 -6.98 -4.98 10.33
CA ASN A 593 -5.55 -4.91 10.04
C ASN A 593 -4.83 -6.28 10.02
N CYS A 594 -5.55 -7.39 9.84
CA CYS A 594 -4.98 -8.72 9.62
C CYS A 594 -4.48 -8.90 8.17
N ARG A 595 -3.29 -8.34 7.91
CA ARG A 595 -2.69 -8.14 6.57
C ARG A 595 -2.56 -9.38 5.67
N LYS A 596 -2.61 -10.59 6.24
CA LYS A 596 -2.44 -11.84 5.49
C LYS A 596 -3.75 -12.51 5.08
N ILE A 597 -4.88 -12.18 5.73
CA ILE A 597 -6.22 -12.72 5.46
C ILE A 597 -6.72 -12.24 4.08
N SER A 598 -7.38 -13.12 3.33
CA SER A 598 -7.93 -12.88 1.99
C SER A 598 -9.38 -13.35 1.85
N ASP A 599 -10.00 -13.08 0.69
CA ASP A 599 -11.35 -13.58 0.35
C ASP A 599 -11.48 -15.10 0.54
N ILE A 600 -10.39 -15.86 0.36
CA ILE A 600 -10.34 -17.32 0.51
C ILE A 600 -10.47 -17.71 2.00
N GLY A 601 -9.87 -16.95 2.91
CA GLY A 601 -9.98 -17.18 4.35
C GLY A 601 -11.39 -16.89 4.84
N ILE A 602 -12.00 -15.79 4.40
CA ILE A 602 -13.39 -15.46 4.71
C ILE A 602 -14.34 -16.53 4.13
N PHE A 603 -14.14 -16.96 2.88
CA PHE A 603 -14.92 -18.05 2.30
C PHE A 603 -14.86 -19.33 3.14
N LYS A 604 -13.66 -19.79 3.53
CA LYS A 604 -13.48 -21.00 4.34
C LYS A 604 -14.05 -20.89 5.76
N MET A 605 -14.11 -19.67 6.30
CA MET A 605 -14.75 -19.40 7.59
C MET A 605 -16.27 -19.58 7.52
N LEU A 606 -16.87 -19.30 6.36
CA LEU A 606 -18.31 -19.23 6.15
C LEU A 606 -18.90 -20.47 5.45
N ASP A 607 -18.11 -21.21 4.68
CA ASP A 607 -18.57 -22.37 3.89
C ASP A 607 -19.18 -23.47 4.78
N GLU A 608 -20.49 -23.64 4.66
CA GLU A 608 -21.30 -24.64 5.37
C GLU A 608 -20.79 -26.07 5.18
N LYS A 609 -20.02 -26.36 4.12
CA LYS A 609 -19.44 -27.69 3.88
C LYS A 609 -18.25 -28.03 4.78
N GLN A 610 -17.63 -27.03 5.42
CA GLN A 610 -16.52 -27.22 6.37
C GLN A 610 -16.89 -26.84 7.81
N THR A 611 -17.87 -25.97 8.02
CA THR A 611 -18.26 -25.52 9.35
C THR A 611 -19.22 -26.48 10.04
N ARG A 612 -19.07 -26.68 11.36
CA ARG A 612 -20.11 -27.33 12.20
C ARG A 612 -21.20 -26.31 12.58
N GLY A 613 -21.81 -25.68 11.58
CA GLY A 613 -22.90 -24.73 11.75
C GLY A 613 -22.46 -23.33 12.17
N PHE A 614 -21.53 -22.71 11.44
CA PHE A 614 -21.14 -21.31 11.63
C PHE A 614 -22.23 -20.37 11.07
N LEU A 615 -23.38 -20.33 11.75
CA LEU A 615 -24.62 -19.66 11.33
C LEU A 615 -25.05 -18.56 12.32
N GLY A 616 -24.10 -18.04 13.12
CA GLY A 616 -24.38 -17.15 14.25
C GLY A 616 -23.67 -15.80 14.22
N LEU A 617 -22.89 -15.49 13.18
CA LEU A 617 -22.08 -14.27 13.12
C LEU A 617 -22.98 -13.03 12.98
N LYS A 618 -22.96 -12.18 14.00
CA LYS A 618 -23.71 -10.92 14.13
C LYS A 618 -22.84 -9.71 13.89
N GLU A 619 -21.60 -9.71 14.38
CA GLU A 619 -20.70 -8.56 14.27
C GLU A 619 -19.37 -8.99 13.63
N LEU A 620 -18.99 -8.31 12.56
CA LEU A 620 -17.77 -8.59 11.82
C LEU A 620 -17.01 -7.31 11.48
N SER A 621 -15.78 -7.19 11.98
CA SER A 621 -14.85 -6.14 11.55
C SER A 621 -13.74 -6.72 10.69
N LEU A 622 -13.61 -6.17 9.49
CA LEU A 622 -12.60 -6.48 8.48
C LEU A 622 -11.78 -5.23 8.11
N SER A 623 -11.81 -4.19 8.94
CA SER A 623 -11.23 -2.89 8.62
C SER A 623 -9.74 -3.00 8.26
N TYR A 624 -9.25 -2.21 7.30
CA TYR A 624 -7.85 -2.19 6.85
C TYR A 624 -7.34 -3.52 6.24
N CYS A 625 -8.19 -4.51 5.96
CA CYS A 625 -7.79 -5.78 5.34
C CYS A 625 -7.63 -5.66 3.81
N LYS A 626 -6.49 -5.12 3.39
CA LYS A 626 -6.14 -4.75 2.00
C LYS A 626 -6.21 -5.86 0.93
N LYS A 627 -6.37 -7.13 1.32
CA LYS A 627 -6.46 -8.27 0.39
C LYS A 627 -7.90 -8.70 0.08
N LEU A 628 -8.89 -8.21 0.83
CA LEU A 628 -10.30 -8.48 0.57
C LEU A 628 -10.76 -7.71 -0.66
N SER A 629 -11.71 -8.27 -1.40
CA SER A 629 -12.27 -7.73 -2.63
C SER A 629 -13.79 -7.92 -2.68
N ASP A 630 -14.39 -7.62 -3.82
CA ASP A 630 -15.83 -7.82 -4.11
C ASP A 630 -16.31 -9.27 -3.87
N MET A 631 -15.39 -10.24 -3.88
CA MET A 631 -15.68 -11.64 -3.53
C MET A 631 -16.09 -11.79 -2.06
N THR A 632 -15.45 -11.09 -1.13
CA THR A 632 -15.85 -11.08 0.29
C THR A 632 -17.28 -10.59 0.46
N MET A 633 -17.66 -9.50 -0.20
CA MET A 633 -19.04 -8.98 -0.13
C MET A 633 -20.05 -9.97 -0.71
N SER A 634 -19.66 -10.68 -1.78
CA SER A 634 -20.46 -11.75 -2.37
C SER A 634 -20.64 -12.95 -1.44
N HIS A 635 -19.62 -13.33 -0.66
CA HIS A 635 -19.71 -14.40 0.34
C HIS A 635 -20.55 -13.98 1.55
N LEU A 636 -20.45 -12.72 2.00
CA LEU A 636 -21.26 -12.22 3.11
C LEU A 636 -22.76 -12.19 2.78
N ALA A 637 -23.15 -11.88 1.54
CA ALA A 637 -24.54 -12.02 1.10
C ALA A 637 -25.01 -13.49 1.08
N GLU A 638 -24.16 -14.38 0.58
CA GLU A 638 -24.49 -15.80 0.41
C GLU A 638 -24.63 -16.55 1.75
N PHE A 639 -23.80 -16.24 2.75
CA PHE A 639 -23.73 -16.99 4.01
C PHE A 639 -24.17 -16.23 5.27
N CYS A 640 -24.16 -14.89 5.29
CA CYS A 640 -24.38 -14.09 6.51
C CYS A 640 -25.57 -13.12 6.44
N SER A 641 -26.30 -13.08 5.33
CA SER A 641 -27.39 -12.11 5.08
C SER A 641 -28.45 -12.06 6.19
N ASN A 642 -28.85 -13.21 6.73
CA ASN A 642 -29.88 -13.29 7.77
C ASN A 642 -29.37 -12.94 9.19
N THR A 643 -28.07 -13.05 9.46
CA THR A 643 -27.51 -13.04 10.83
C THR A 643 -26.74 -11.76 11.17
N LEU A 644 -26.16 -11.11 10.16
CA LEU A 644 -25.25 -9.99 10.34
C LEU A 644 -26.00 -8.72 10.78
N GLU A 645 -25.64 -8.21 11.95
CA GLU A 645 -26.19 -7.00 12.58
C GLU A 645 -25.23 -5.80 12.45
N SER A 646 -23.92 -6.06 12.43
CA SER A 646 -22.87 -5.05 12.30
C SER A 646 -21.75 -5.51 11.35
N LEU A 647 -21.40 -4.66 10.38
CA LEU A 647 -20.29 -4.87 9.46
C LEU A 647 -19.39 -3.63 9.38
N ASN A 648 -18.09 -3.83 9.59
CA ASN A 648 -17.10 -2.78 9.39
C ASN A 648 -16.06 -3.20 8.34
N ILE A 649 -16.06 -2.51 7.20
CA ILE A 649 -15.12 -2.71 6.09
C ILE A 649 -14.34 -1.42 5.77
N GLN A 650 -14.15 -0.55 6.76
CA GLN A 650 -13.34 0.67 6.64
C GLN A 650 -11.98 0.38 5.97
N ARG A 651 -11.62 1.17 4.96
CA ARG A 651 -10.37 1.03 4.18
C ARG A 651 -10.17 -0.32 3.46
N CYS A 652 -11.24 -1.05 3.16
CA CYS A 652 -11.18 -2.18 2.23
C CYS A 652 -11.17 -1.68 0.77
N THR A 653 -10.10 -1.00 0.36
CA THR A 653 -9.98 -0.26 -0.91
C THR A 653 -9.89 -1.11 -2.19
N ARG A 654 -10.32 -2.38 -2.16
CA ARG A 654 -10.57 -3.19 -3.38
C ARG A 654 -12.02 -3.65 -3.49
N ILE A 655 -12.88 -3.20 -2.57
CA ILE A 655 -14.32 -3.33 -2.69
C ILE A 655 -14.82 -2.15 -3.53
N SER A 656 -15.61 -2.46 -4.53
CA SER A 656 -16.22 -1.57 -5.51
C SER A 656 -17.73 -1.80 -5.56
N ASP A 657 -18.43 -1.10 -6.46
CA ASP A 657 -19.87 -1.31 -6.70
C ASP A 657 -20.20 -2.77 -7.05
N GLN A 658 -19.25 -3.49 -7.67
CA GLN A 658 -19.41 -4.89 -8.06
C GLN A 658 -19.61 -5.83 -6.87
N GLY A 659 -19.04 -5.53 -5.71
CA GLY A 659 -19.23 -6.30 -4.48
C GLY A 659 -20.65 -6.23 -3.93
N PHE A 660 -21.34 -5.12 -4.19
CA PHE A 660 -22.73 -4.90 -3.78
C PHE A 660 -23.76 -5.43 -4.79
N VAL A 661 -23.36 -5.95 -5.95
CA VAL A 661 -24.33 -6.48 -6.95
C VAL A 661 -25.14 -7.63 -6.37
N LYS A 662 -24.52 -8.61 -5.68
CA LYS A 662 -25.28 -9.68 -4.98
C LYS A 662 -26.17 -9.15 -3.85
N TRP A 663 -25.86 -7.98 -3.29
CA TRP A 663 -26.66 -7.37 -2.22
C TRP A 663 -27.97 -6.79 -2.78
N ALA A 664 -28.00 -6.34 -4.03
CA ALA A 664 -29.26 -5.92 -4.69
C ALA A 664 -30.30 -7.05 -4.74
N ASP A 665 -29.84 -8.29 -4.93
CA ASP A 665 -30.69 -9.49 -4.98
C ASP A 665 -30.92 -10.15 -3.60
N THR A 666 -30.23 -9.70 -2.54
CA THR A 666 -30.19 -10.38 -1.23
C THR A 666 -30.49 -9.41 -0.09
N GLN A 667 -31.57 -9.66 0.65
CA GLN A 667 -31.92 -8.82 1.81
C GLN A 667 -31.10 -9.16 3.06
N PHE A 668 -30.72 -8.11 3.79
CA PHE A 668 -30.07 -8.15 5.09
C PHE A 668 -31.05 -7.64 6.17
N PRO A 669 -32.02 -8.47 6.63
CA PRO A 669 -33.11 -8.04 7.52
C PRO A 669 -32.66 -7.69 8.95
N SER A 670 -31.42 -8.02 9.31
CA SER A 670 -30.83 -7.83 10.63
C SER A 670 -29.78 -6.72 10.68
N LEU A 671 -29.28 -6.25 9.53
CA LEU A 671 -28.13 -5.33 9.46
C LEU A 671 -28.53 -3.91 9.90
N LYS A 672 -27.89 -3.45 10.96
CA LYS A 672 -28.13 -2.15 11.62
C LYS A 672 -26.95 -1.19 11.48
N TYR A 673 -25.73 -1.71 11.57
CA TYR A 673 -24.50 -0.90 11.57
C TYR A 673 -23.64 -1.25 10.37
N LEU A 674 -23.33 -0.27 9.53
CA LEU A 674 -22.42 -0.45 8.39
C LEU A 674 -21.39 0.69 8.31
N ASN A 675 -20.11 0.32 8.33
CA ASN A 675 -19.00 1.26 8.19
C ASN A 675 -18.24 1.02 6.88
N LEU A 676 -18.39 1.96 5.95
CA LEU A 676 -17.75 2.03 4.63
C LEU A 676 -16.65 3.11 4.56
N THR A 677 -16.15 3.60 5.71
CA THR A 677 -15.20 4.72 5.76
C THR A 677 -13.97 4.48 4.88
N ASP A 678 -13.66 5.44 4.00
CA ASP A 678 -12.52 5.45 3.09
C ASP A 678 -12.50 4.21 2.15
N CYS A 679 -13.68 3.75 1.74
CA CYS A 679 -13.87 2.86 0.60
C CYS A 679 -13.96 3.68 -0.69
N SER A 680 -12.82 4.23 -1.14
CA SER A 680 -12.76 5.27 -2.18
C SER A 680 -13.26 4.87 -3.58
N PHE A 681 -13.57 3.58 -3.82
CA PHE A 681 -14.03 3.05 -5.11
C PHE A 681 -15.54 2.75 -5.15
N LEU A 682 -16.30 3.18 -4.14
CA LEU A 682 -17.76 3.11 -4.13
C LEU A 682 -18.36 4.35 -4.78
N THR A 683 -19.30 4.14 -5.71
CA THR A 683 -20.10 5.18 -6.34
C THR A 683 -21.56 5.11 -5.85
N ASP A 684 -22.41 5.98 -6.37
CA ASP A 684 -23.85 5.99 -6.08
C ASP A 684 -24.51 4.63 -6.32
N GLN A 685 -23.97 3.80 -7.22
CA GLN A 685 -24.50 2.46 -7.52
C GLN A 685 -24.37 1.50 -6.33
N ALA A 686 -23.24 1.50 -5.61
CA ALA A 686 -23.10 0.72 -4.38
C ALA A 686 -24.14 1.12 -3.32
N ILE A 687 -24.41 2.43 -3.20
CA ILE A 687 -25.38 2.95 -2.24
C ILE A 687 -26.81 2.57 -2.66
N SER A 688 -27.14 2.61 -3.95
CA SER A 688 -28.42 2.11 -4.45
C SER A 688 -28.63 0.63 -4.13
N HIS A 689 -27.62 -0.22 -4.35
CA HIS A 689 -27.69 -1.65 -4.00
C HIS A 689 -27.80 -1.88 -2.49
N LEU A 690 -27.03 -1.13 -1.68
CA LEU A 690 -27.08 -1.19 -0.22
C LEU A 690 -28.47 -0.84 0.32
N VAL A 691 -29.09 0.22 -0.20
CA VAL A 691 -30.42 0.70 0.26
C VAL A 691 -31.50 -0.35 -0.04
N SER A 692 -31.45 -1.03 -1.18
CA SER A 692 -32.34 -2.18 -1.46
C SER A 692 -32.08 -3.39 -0.56
N ALA A 693 -30.82 -3.60 -0.15
CA ALA A 693 -30.41 -4.75 0.64
C ALA A 693 -30.76 -4.63 2.13
N ALA A 694 -30.51 -3.46 2.74
CA ALA A 694 -30.51 -3.28 4.20
C ALA A 694 -31.53 -2.21 4.67
N PRO A 695 -32.84 -2.46 4.57
CA PRO A 695 -33.88 -1.47 4.88
C PRO A 695 -34.01 -1.11 6.38
N ARG A 696 -33.32 -1.83 7.27
CA ARG A 696 -33.31 -1.60 8.73
C ARG A 696 -32.01 -0.99 9.26
N LEU A 697 -31.19 -0.43 8.37
CA LEU A 697 -29.93 0.20 8.75
C LEU A 697 -30.17 1.39 9.69
N GLU A 698 -29.60 1.33 10.89
CA GLU A 698 -29.68 2.33 11.96
C GLU A 698 -28.50 3.32 11.88
N SER A 699 -27.33 2.88 11.43
CA SER A 699 -26.10 3.67 11.38
C SER A 699 -25.29 3.37 10.12
N LEU A 700 -24.95 4.40 9.36
CA LEU A 700 -24.13 4.32 8.16
C LEU A 700 -22.97 5.32 8.20
N SER A 701 -21.74 4.84 8.04
CA SER A 701 -20.58 5.70 7.77
C SER A 701 -20.10 5.56 6.33
N LEU A 702 -20.13 6.67 5.61
CA LEU A 702 -19.60 6.87 4.26
C LEU A 702 -18.36 7.78 4.25
N SER A 703 -17.82 8.13 5.43
CA SER A 703 -16.75 9.11 5.57
C SER A 703 -15.58 8.87 4.59
N PHE A 704 -15.07 9.92 3.95
CA PHE A 704 -14.03 9.85 2.90
C PHE A 704 -14.38 9.08 1.60
N CYS A 705 -15.62 8.64 1.37
CA CYS A 705 -16.05 8.08 0.08
C CYS A 705 -16.17 9.18 -0.99
N CYS A 706 -15.03 9.54 -1.59
CA CYS A 706 -14.88 10.72 -2.45
C CYS A 706 -15.53 10.61 -3.85
N ALA A 707 -15.94 9.41 -4.26
CA ALA A 707 -16.57 9.16 -5.57
C ALA A 707 -18.12 9.20 -5.53
N LEU A 708 -18.71 9.45 -4.37
CA LEU A 708 -20.15 9.62 -4.19
C LEU A 708 -20.62 11.02 -4.62
N SER A 709 -21.83 11.11 -5.18
CA SER A 709 -22.51 12.34 -5.57
C SER A 709 -23.77 12.61 -4.72
N ASP A 710 -24.49 13.71 -5.01
CA ASP A 710 -25.74 14.04 -4.32
C ASP A 710 -26.76 12.89 -4.39
N ASN A 711 -26.76 12.13 -5.50
CA ASN A 711 -27.66 10.99 -5.71
C ASN A 711 -27.47 9.88 -4.66
N ALA A 712 -26.25 9.67 -4.14
CA ALA A 712 -25.99 8.68 -3.09
C ALA A 712 -26.74 9.06 -1.80
N ILE A 713 -26.66 10.33 -1.39
CA ILE A 713 -27.33 10.83 -0.18
C ILE A 713 -28.85 10.91 -0.40
N GLU A 714 -29.31 11.26 -1.60
CA GLU A 714 -30.72 11.17 -1.97
C GLU A 714 -31.23 9.73 -1.97
N GLY A 715 -30.41 8.73 -2.30
CA GLY A 715 -30.77 7.31 -2.18
C GLY A 715 -31.04 6.87 -0.73
N LEU A 716 -30.37 7.48 0.26
CA LEU A 716 -30.56 7.15 1.68
C LEU A 716 -31.97 7.54 2.21
N ILE A 717 -32.72 8.36 1.48
CA ILE A 717 -34.12 8.74 1.79
C ILE A 717 -35.04 7.52 1.94
N SER A 718 -34.73 6.42 1.26
CA SER A 718 -35.50 5.17 1.36
C SER A 718 -35.19 4.34 2.61
N LEU A 719 -34.28 4.77 3.49
CA LEU A 719 -34.00 4.13 4.78
C LEU A 719 -34.82 4.81 5.90
N PRO A 720 -35.90 4.20 6.41
CA PRO A 720 -36.78 4.83 7.41
C PRO A 720 -36.19 4.80 8.83
N HIS A 721 -35.24 3.91 9.10
CA HIS A 721 -34.68 3.67 10.44
C HIS A 721 -33.30 4.30 10.66
N LEU A 722 -32.78 5.08 9.70
CA LEU A 722 -31.42 5.62 9.75
C LEU A 722 -31.28 6.73 10.79
N GLN A 723 -30.66 6.39 11.93
CA GLN A 723 -30.45 7.28 13.06
C GLN A 723 -29.12 8.03 12.98
N GLU A 724 -28.07 7.38 12.47
CA GLU A 724 -26.73 7.96 12.41
C GLU A 724 -26.18 7.94 10.98
N LEU A 725 -25.76 9.10 10.48
CA LEU A 725 -25.09 9.23 9.19
C LEU A 725 -23.78 10.01 9.33
N ASP A 726 -22.66 9.35 9.02
CA ASP A 726 -21.38 10.02 8.84
C ASP A 726 -21.03 10.13 7.35
N ALA A 727 -21.19 11.33 6.81
CA ALA A 727 -20.81 11.71 5.46
C ALA A 727 -19.63 12.71 5.47
N SER A 728 -18.78 12.66 6.51
CA SER A 728 -17.66 13.60 6.64
C SER A 728 -16.63 13.43 5.53
N PHE A 729 -16.11 14.55 5.03
CA PHE A 729 -15.19 14.65 3.89
C PHE A 729 -15.73 14.09 2.56
N CYS A 730 -17.02 13.75 2.46
CA CYS A 730 -17.69 13.35 1.22
C CYS A 730 -18.06 14.58 0.38
N GLY A 731 -17.04 15.36 0.01
CA GLY A 731 -17.20 16.73 -0.49
C GLY A 731 -18.02 16.87 -1.78
N ALA A 732 -18.11 15.81 -2.59
CA ALA A 732 -18.95 15.76 -3.79
C ALA A 732 -20.38 15.26 -3.52
N ALA A 733 -20.63 14.54 -2.41
CA ALA A 733 -21.93 13.95 -2.10
C ALA A 733 -22.84 14.84 -1.23
N VAL A 734 -22.22 15.71 -0.42
CA VAL A 734 -22.92 16.52 0.59
C VAL A 734 -23.04 17.96 0.11
N SER A 735 -24.24 18.34 -0.34
CA SER A 735 -24.60 19.70 -0.73
C SER A 735 -25.87 20.18 -0.02
N ASP A 736 -26.18 21.47 -0.14
CA ASP A 736 -27.43 22.04 0.37
C ASP A 736 -28.69 21.37 -0.21
N VAL A 737 -28.60 20.80 -1.42
CA VAL A 737 -29.71 20.10 -2.08
C VAL A 737 -29.89 18.71 -1.47
N SER A 738 -28.82 17.91 -1.42
CA SER A 738 -28.90 16.53 -0.89
C SER A 738 -29.23 16.51 0.60
N ILE A 739 -28.71 17.45 1.39
CA ILE A 739 -29.09 17.61 2.81
C ILE A 739 -30.55 18.06 2.97
N ARG A 740 -31.05 18.96 2.12
CA ARG A 740 -32.48 19.32 2.16
C ARG A 740 -33.38 18.16 1.76
N ALA A 741 -32.97 17.33 0.81
CA ALA A 741 -33.71 16.14 0.41
C ALA A 741 -33.77 15.12 1.56
N LEU A 742 -32.61 14.84 2.19
CA LEU A 742 -32.49 13.98 3.36
C LEU A 742 -33.31 14.46 4.57
N MET A 743 -33.35 15.77 4.82
CA MET A 743 -34.14 16.37 5.92
C MET A 743 -35.65 16.44 5.62
N LYS A 744 -36.08 16.23 4.37
CA LYS A 744 -37.50 16.19 4.00
C LYS A 744 -38.11 14.78 4.00
N SER A 745 -37.29 13.73 4.11
CA SER A 745 -37.77 12.36 4.11
C SER A 745 -38.27 11.93 5.48
N SER A 746 -38.98 10.79 5.52
CA SER A 746 -39.31 10.09 6.76
C SER A 746 -38.09 9.67 7.59
N SER A 747 -36.88 9.67 7.01
CA SER A 747 -35.62 9.45 7.75
C SER A 747 -35.30 10.59 8.73
N SER A 748 -35.83 11.81 8.51
CA SER A 748 -35.60 12.96 9.40
C SER A 748 -36.23 12.80 10.79
N GLU A 749 -37.29 11.98 10.92
CA GLU A 749 -37.95 11.68 12.20
C GLU A 749 -37.14 10.71 13.07
N SER A 750 -36.29 9.88 12.45
CA SER A 750 -35.43 8.91 13.15
C SER A 750 -33.97 9.34 13.29
N MET A 751 -33.53 10.33 12.50
CA MET A 751 -32.14 10.81 12.48
C MET A 751 -31.76 11.54 13.78
N ASN A 752 -30.85 10.92 14.55
CA ASN A 752 -30.31 11.42 15.80
C ASN A 752 -28.94 12.11 15.63
N SER A 753 -28.11 11.64 14.71
CA SER A 753 -26.71 12.03 14.58
C SER A 753 -26.33 12.25 13.12
N LEU A 754 -25.80 13.44 12.80
CA LEU A 754 -25.36 13.78 11.45
C LEU A 754 -23.95 14.39 11.48
N ASN A 755 -22.99 13.71 10.85
CA ASN A 755 -21.62 14.20 10.71
C ASN A 755 -21.35 14.60 9.25
N LEU A 756 -21.23 15.91 9.02
CA LEU A 756 -20.93 16.55 7.74
C LEU A 756 -19.55 17.22 7.74
N ARG A 757 -18.67 16.87 8.69
CA ARG A 757 -17.37 17.52 8.88
C ARG A 757 -16.58 17.60 7.58
N GLY A 758 -16.03 18.76 7.26
CA GLY A 758 -15.15 18.96 6.11
C GLY A 758 -15.86 18.95 4.74
N CYS A 759 -17.20 18.89 4.71
CA CYS A 759 -17.95 19.00 3.46
C CYS A 759 -17.90 20.44 2.93
N VAL A 760 -17.53 20.59 1.65
CA VAL A 760 -17.20 21.90 1.06
C VAL A 760 -18.35 22.53 0.26
N ARG A 761 -19.38 21.75 -0.11
CA ARG A 761 -20.57 22.20 -0.86
C ARG A 761 -21.78 22.53 0.03
N ILE A 762 -21.66 22.40 1.35
CA ILE A 762 -22.69 22.86 2.30
C ILE A 762 -22.45 24.32 2.70
N THR A 763 -23.53 25.09 2.72
CA THR A 763 -23.56 26.50 3.11
C THR A 763 -24.57 26.75 4.25
N ASP A 764 -24.69 28.01 4.63
CA ASP A 764 -25.74 28.50 5.54
C ASP A 764 -27.16 28.05 5.09
N THR A 765 -27.42 27.82 3.80
CA THR A 765 -28.76 27.39 3.34
C THR A 765 -29.07 25.93 3.61
N GLY A 766 -28.06 25.04 3.56
CA GLY A 766 -28.19 23.64 3.99
C GLY A 766 -28.35 23.56 5.50
N VAL A 767 -27.54 24.31 6.26
CA VAL A 767 -27.69 24.45 7.72
C VAL A 767 -29.09 24.91 8.11
N LYS A 768 -29.61 25.92 7.42
CA LYS A 768 -30.97 26.41 7.68
C LYS A 768 -32.03 25.36 7.39
N SER A 769 -31.83 24.54 6.35
CA SER A 769 -32.72 23.42 6.03
C SER A 769 -32.68 22.33 7.12
N ILE A 770 -31.54 22.08 7.77
CA ILE A 770 -31.44 21.19 8.94
C ILE A 770 -32.23 21.77 10.13
N LEU A 771 -32.08 23.06 10.41
CA LEU A 771 -32.77 23.72 11.54
C LEU A 771 -34.30 23.84 11.37
N GLU A 772 -34.76 24.02 10.12
CA GLU A 772 -36.18 24.16 9.78
C GLU A 772 -36.92 22.80 9.72
N LEU A 773 -36.21 21.67 9.57
CA LEU A 773 -36.81 20.37 9.25
C LEU A 773 -36.37 19.19 10.14
N GLY A 774 -35.30 19.32 10.94
CA GLY A 774 -34.73 18.21 11.71
C GLY A 774 -34.57 18.49 13.21
N HIS A 775 -34.69 17.44 14.03
CA HIS A 775 -34.41 17.44 15.46
C HIS A 775 -33.22 16.52 15.74
N LEU A 776 -32.00 17.06 15.72
CA LEU A 776 -30.78 16.26 15.85
C LEU A 776 -30.23 16.30 17.28
N ASN A 777 -29.85 15.15 17.83
CA ASN A 777 -29.08 15.12 19.07
C ASN A 777 -27.64 15.59 18.85
N THR A 778 -27.01 15.16 17.75
CA THR A 778 -25.62 15.53 17.41
C THR A 778 -25.53 16.03 15.96
N LEU A 779 -24.90 17.20 15.77
CA LEU A 779 -24.56 17.73 14.46
C LEU A 779 -23.08 18.12 14.43
N ASN A 780 -22.32 17.56 13.49
CA ASN A 780 -20.93 17.95 13.26
C ASN A 780 -20.77 18.61 11.89
N ILE A 781 -20.52 19.92 11.91
CA ILE A 781 -20.27 20.78 10.74
C ILE A 781 -18.89 21.45 10.83
N SER A 782 -17.99 20.89 11.63
CA SER A 782 -16.63 21.39 11.76
C SER A 782 -15.87 21.31 10.43
N GLN A 783 -14.94 22.23 10.20
CA GLN A 783 -14.12 22.30 8.98
C GLN A 783 -14.89 22.52 7.65
N CYS A 784 -16.20 22.79 7.68
CA CYS A 784 -16.98 23.20 6.50
C CYS A 784 -16.76 24.69 6.19
N PRO A 785 -16.10 25.05 5.08
CA PRO A 785 -15.73 26.44 4.79
C PRO A 785 -16.91 27.32 4.31
N GLY A 786 -18.00 26.71 3.82
CA GLY A 786 -19.18 27.42 3.32
C GLY A 786 -20.15 27.90 4.40
N ILE A 787 -19.93 27.53 5.67
CA ILE A 787 -20.83 27.85 6.78
C ILE A 787 -20.25 29.02 7.59
N SER A 788 -21.02 30.11 7.68
CA SER A 788 -20.66 31.33 8.40
C SER A 788 -20.69 31.16 9.93
N LEU A 789 -19.96 32.03 10.63
CA LEU A 789 -20.01 32.10 12.09
C LEU A 789 -21.43 32.43 12.61
N ASN A 790 -22.19 33.21 11.85
CA ASN A 790 -23.57 33.58 12.19
C ASN A 790 -24.49 32.35 12.15
N ALA A 791 -24.42 31.53 11.08
CA ALA A 791 -25.18 30.28 11.02
C ALA A 791 -24.83 29.32 12.16
N LYS A 792 -23.54 29.22 12.54
CA LYS A 792 -23.10 28.43 13.70
C LYS A 792 -23.67 28.92 15.03
N GLN A 793 -23.85 30.24 15.19
CA GLN A 793 -24.48 30.83 16.37
C GLN A 793 -25.99 30.57 16.39
N ILE A 794 -26.67 30.75 15.25
CA ILE A 794 -28.11 30.47 15.10
C ILE A 794 -28.43 29.01 15.46
N ILE A 795 -27.60 28.03 15.09
CA ILE A 795 -27.81 26.63 15.51
C ILE A 795 -27.79 26.52 17.05
N LYS A 796 -26.80 27.11 17.74
CA LYS A 796 -26.69 27.05 19.21
C LYS A 796 -27.87 27.73 19.91
N GLU A 797 -28.39 28.80 19.34
CA GLU A 797 -29.54 29.54 19.88
C GLU A 797 -30.88 28.85 19.59
N SER A 798 -30.96 28.02 18.55
CA SER A 798 -32.21 27.34 18.14
C SER A 798 -32.73 26.29 19.13
N GLY A 799 -31.85 25.70 19.95
CA GLY A 799 -32.18 24.57 20.83
C GLY A 799 -32.47 23.23 20.12
N ASN A 800 -32.59 23.20 18.78
CA ASN A 800 -32.87 22.00 17.98
C ASN A 800 -31.68 21.04 17.83
N VAL A 801 -30.51 21.39 18.37
CA VAL A 801 -29.29 20.57 18.38
C VAL A 801 -28.68 20.53 19.79
N HIS A 802 -28.65 19.36 20.41
CA HIS A 802 -28.06 19.20 21.76
C HIS A 802 -26.52 19.30 21.76
N ASN A 803 -25.85 18.60 20.83
CA ASN A 803 -24.39 18.59 20.70
C ASN A 803 -23.96 19.09 19.32
N LEU A 804 -23.61 20.39 19.24
CA LEU A 804 -23.06 20.99 18.03
C LEU A 804 -21.52 21.00 18.05
N VAL A 805 -20.90 20.33 17.08
CA VAL A 805 -19.46 20.41 16.79
C VAL A 805 -19.24 21.23 15.52
N ALA A 806 -18.70 22.46 15.64
CA ALA A 806 -18.68 23.44 14.54
C ALA A 806 -17.39 24.26 14.46
#